data_AF-A0A9D1T0I1-F1
#
_entry.id   AF-A0A9D1T0I1-F1
#
_cell.length_a   1.000
_cell.length_b   1.000
_cell.length_c   1.000
_cell.angle_alpha   90.00
_cell.angle_beta   90.00
_cell.angle_gamma   90.00
#
_symmetry.space_group_name_H-M   'P 1'
#
loop_
_entity.id
_entity.type
_entity.pdbx_description
1 polymer ?
#
loop_
_entity_poly.entity_id
_entity_poly.type
_entity_poly.pdbx_seq_one_letter_code
_entity_poly.pdbx_strand_id
1 'polypeptide(L)'
;MGQTGKKAVAILLALTMAFGCIGIPAFASEEAYTVLDCTSKSKITAVSPLQADTETVHDSKYSALWEGEDAESVRLAIPKDLTPYTELHFWVHAATDCTVYLMFGSENSATDGSDYYGDKLTLKPGWQEISVEIGGLTVSRTPRGYDDVDALTIHATGWSMTNDLSAFALHFDTIELINNPDYTALPAGGAAAVPSADPDAPVGDAVFYNRDYNESGAQEGDVFGKAVPKTNRIEIASEADGNQYIKMTKTEPGTDDCFYDVSFSTAATRIVAEISLSYDDVLKSSNIQYKDATGGNSSVLTIDANGDLSVAGQKAGELKQGQWTDVALAFNVANNTCDVYVEGEKVLAGIAYGGAAKGSMAVLRVYMGTGDVGAGLSFDNFRIYEGTEPRDIGDEQPEGGAVLEKGELLATPSPTPVQELFDNGVALYVGHPEAYAGGALTKLDLQNDAVVPVIVGDRTLVPIRFIAEGFGAQVGWDEATQTATVELDSRVVTLTIGSDTMYIGGEAAALDVAAQTMHDRTMLPLRAVAEALDKQVFWDDRGLILITDADKELDAVEDSRVVDGMLSLLRFGEIDTRYNQSPRFTQSIVDEAIDTPLIRFTAGRNSSNVGWSNPEQKASKAMYFLTLAEYLGVRTVHSDTGKTGVERVLEQLRALVSGGNEPFCCSGPYLAHSEVSSVLLLAKHTPSIWNALTGEEIEKLDWLMRGLAITGNWSYNDANDYKTGFDLTGNFDKGWNPNYKNTYIPVVGNACLYFGGADALNEIFATFDYDTYMQKYEELGFTNIMASWSVAGKDLMENGGPARLTAEYGGGSAGTGVGVKAPFVYSGYGLDELGKIAEVHIRATYDATVVSSVGTPGTEAYAYIVSGKPSPYEGMYGMMFEFVSGDAGGLRSSASYGHASQVTLFPYLTNLILFGVWDRTQSETQDEISQMMYVGNEDLIFKLEQGYHSFSKGASAGDEYESKFVPKGYAMDKEIWRKVLNFTGGDTTISDALSSAGIPSAEPKDGVAYAPEGALAGVTVEGVVQPASYVDLGQAYQDTVSVEFDLNLDADVLDSFDGVIGFVKDQTDDLTYTSMNVLLQMKSMTFNAIDGAGYKSSELPVAPNYKYHVKFEINVKENTYCAYMTPTYPESGETVCVAQDYAFRSSAGQTDALRYLVLVRAEPLANYWIENLIVQ
;
A
#
# COMPACT_ATOMS: atom_id res chain seq x y z
N MET A 1 64.23 35.92 21.50
CA MET A 1 63.65 35.77 20.13
C MET A 1 62.19 35.42 20.33
N GLY A 2 61.18 36.09 19.83
CA GLY A 2 61.02 37.41 19.18
C GLY A 2 59.70 37.98 19.73
N GLN A 3 59.53 39.32 19.79
CA GLN A 3 58.75 40.07 18.78
C GLN A 3 57.36 39.43 18.56
N THR A 4 56.22 40.04 18.84
CA THR A 4 55.82 41.46 18.95
C THR A 4 54.35 41.37 19.39
N GLY A 5 53.91 41.98 20.50
CA GLY A 5 53.58 43.41 20.56
C GLY A 5 52.06 43.56 20.40
N LYS A 6 51.26 43.63 21.47
CA LYS A 6 51.07 44.87 22.25
C LYS A 6 51.21 46.11 21.37
N LYS A 7 50.09 46.63 20.87
CA LYS A 7 49.67 48.03 21.03
C LYS A 7 48.44 48.30 20.17
N ALA A 8 47.31 48.41 20.86
CA ALA A 8 46.29 49.38 20.54
C ALA A 8 46.92 50.70 20.06
N VAL A 9 46.27 51.37 19.10
CA VAL A 9 46.21 52.83 19.07
C VAL A 9 47.55 53.52 18.82
N ALA A 10 47.96 53.64 17.55
CA ALA A 10 48.93 54.69 17.13
C ALA A 10 48.98 54.97 15.61
N ILE A 11 47.92 54.68 14.83
CA ILE A 11 47.69 55.33 13.52
C ILE A 11 46.20 55.71 13.43
N LEU A 12 45.71 56.33 14.50
CA LEU A 12 44.74 57.41 14.39
C LEU A 12 45.62 58.68 14.20
N LEU A 13 45.21 59.68 13.41
CA LEU A 13 45.82 61.04 13.30
C LEU A 13 46.87 61.38 12.21
N ALA A 14 47.08 60.61 11.13
CA ALA A 14 48.11 60.99 10.12
C ALA A 14 47.66 61.22 8.66
N LEU A 15 46.35 61.19 8.32
CA LEU A 15 45.89 61.56 6.97
C LEU A 15 44.60 62.39 6.89
N THR A 16 44.02 62.77 8.02
CA THR A 16 43.14 63.94 8.13
C THR A 16 44.01 65.18 8.26
N MET A 17 44.29 65.86 7.14
CA MET A 17 44.52 67.31 6.99
C MET A 17 45.46 67.60 5.79
N ALA A 18 44.92 67.55 4.58
CA ALA A 18 45.31 68.45 3.50
C ALA A 18 44.22 68.47 2.42
N PHE A 19 43.32 69.46 2.54
CA PHE A 19 42.37 69.99 1.54
C PHE A 19 41.10 69.14 1.30
N GLY A 20 39.90 69.52 1.72
CA GLY A 20 39.38 70.82 2.18
C GLY A 20 38.65 71.57 1.05
N CYS A 21 37.32 71.46 1.08
CA CYS A 21 36.30 72.34 0.49
C CYS A 21 36.11 72.36 -1.04
N ILE A 22 34.98 71.81 -1.53
CA ILE A 22 33.90 72.46 -2.32
C ILE A 22 33.01 71.37 -2.99
N GLY A 23 31.72 71.35 -2.62
CA GLY A 23 30.54 71.16 -3.49
C GLY A 23 30.31 69.85 -4.28
N ILE A 24 29.50 68.95 -3.70
CA ILE A 24 28.29 68.24 -4.21
C ILE A 24 28.07 68.27 -5.75
N PRO A 25 27.79 67.14 -6.44
CA PRO A 25 26.82 66.08 -6.08
C PRO A 25 27.49 64.76 -5.71
N ALA A 26 27.11 64.08 -4.61
CA ALA A 26 25.82 63.40 -4.46
C ALA A 26 25.45 62.63 -5.74
N PHE A 27 26.28 61.65 -6.12
CA PHE A 27 25.73 60.46 -6.74
C PHE A 27 25.09 59.69 -5.60
N ALA A 28 23.80 59.94 -5.41
CA ALA A 28 22.95 59.08 -4.60
C ALA A 28 23.18 57.65 -5.11
N SER A 29 23.80 56.80 -4.27
CA SER A 29 23.35 55.41 -4.23
C SER A 29 21.85 55.52 -4.03
N GLU A 30 21.03 54.98 -4.94
CA GLU A 30 19.57 55.07 -4.82
C GLU A 30 19.20 54.83 -3.36
N GLU A 31 18.78 55.92 -2.71
CA GLU A 31 18.69 55.98 -1.26
C GLU A 31 17.62 54.96 -0.88
N ALA A 32 17.95 54.06 0.03
CA ALA A 32 16.97 53.22 0.69
C ALA A 32 15.75 54.09 1.04
N TYR A 33 14.56 53.67 0.61
CA TYR A 33 13.36 54.44 0.90
C TYR A 33 12.90 54.09 2.29
N THR A 34 12.99 55.04 3.21
CA THR A 34 12.50 54.85 4.57
C THR A 34 10.96 54.83 4.58
N VAL A 35 10.38 53.64 4.78
CA VAL A 35 8.95 53.37 4.92
C VAL A 35 8.43 53.84 6.28
N LEU A 36 9.20 53.60 7.34
CA LEU A 36 8.89 54.04 8.70
C LEU A 36 10.16 54.57 9.36
N ASP A 37 10.18 55.87 9.69
CA ASP A 37 11.35 56.52 10.30
C ASP A 37 11.21 56.55 11.82
N CYS A 38 11.98 55.68 12.47
CA CYS A 38 11.97 55.51 13.91
C CYS A 38 12.92 56.50 14.65
N THR A 39 13.54 57.46 13.95
CA THR A 39 14.36 58.51 14.59
C THR A 39 13.51 59.64 15.20
N SER A 40 12.22 59.71 14.85
CA SER A 40 11.29 60.77 15.29
C SER A 40 9.96 60.23 15.82
N LYS A 41 9.70 60.48 17.10
CA LYS A 41 8.42 60.13 17.76
C LYS A 41 7.19 60.59 16.99
N SER A 42 7.21 61.80 16.40
CA SER A 42 6.05 62.32 15.67
C SER A 42 5.79 61.61 14.34
N LYS A 43 6.79 60.96 13.75
CA LYS A 43 6.64 60.18 12.51
C LYS A 43 6.08 58.79 12.80
N ILE A 44 6.49 58.16 13.91
CA ILE A 44 5.90 56.91 14.40
C ILE A 44 4.42 57.11 14.73
N THR A 45 4.09 58.08 15.60
CA THR A 45 2.71 58.29 16.06
C THR A 45 1.77 58.87 14.99
N ALA A 46 2.29 59.19 13.80
CA ALA A 46 1.47 59.58 12.65
C ALA A 46 0.83 58.37 11.94
N VAL A 47 1.36 57.16 12.18
CA VAL A 47 0.81 55.90 11.68
C VAL A 47 0.05 55.22 12.81
N SER A 48 -1.27 55.11 12.70
CA SER A 48 -2.09 54.38 13.68
C SER A 48 -2.02 52.87 13.40
N PRO A 49 -1.97 52.01 14.42
CA PRO A 49 -1.99 52.27 15.87
C PRO A 49 -0.60 52.43 16.55
N LEU A 50 0.46 52.79 15.82
CA LEU A 50 1.83 52.77 16.34
C LEU A 50 2.09 53.81 17.44
N GLN A 51 2.86 53.40 18.45
CA GLN A 51 3.36 54.23 19.53
C GLN A 51 4.88 54.29 19.49
N ALA A 52 5.46 55.44 19.82
CA ALA A 52 6.92 55.54 19.90
C ALA A 52 7.41 55.09 21.27
N ASP A 53 8.25 54.06 21.29
CA ASP A 53 8.90 53.54 22.48
C ASP A 53 10.39 53.95 22.51
N THR A 54 10.91 54.15 23.72
CA THR A 54 12.33 54.46 24.00
C THR A 54 13.03 53.38 24.79
N GLU A 55 12.30 52.38 25.29
CA GLU A 55 12.85 51.32 26.14
C GLU A 55 13.33 50.12 25.32
N THR A 56 12.49 49.62 24.42
CA THR A 56 12.85 48.51 23.51
C THR A 56 13.20 49.09 22.15
N VAL A 57 14.45 49.48 21.95
CA VAL A 57 14.94 50.11 20.69
C VAL A 57 16.21 49.39 20.23
N HIS A 58 16.40 49.26 18.92
CA HIS A 58 17.59 48.66 18.33
C HIS A 58 18.66 49.73 18.01
N ASP A 59 18.64 50.30 16.81
CA ASP A 59 19.64 51.26 16.32
C ASP A 59 19.12 52.71 16.20
N SER A 60 17.80 52.91 16.05
CA SER A 60 17.21 54.26 16.00
C SER A 60 17.06 54.92 17.38
N LYS A 61 16.51 56.14 17.40
CA LYS A 61 16.24 56.88 18.65
C LYS A 61 14.99 56.38 19.39
N TYR A 62 14.04 55.84 18.65
CA TYR A 62 12.80 55.23 19.13
C TYR A 62 12.59 53.92 18.38
N SER A 63 11.68 53.08 18.85
CA SER A 63 11.07 52.02 18.04
C SER A 63 9.57 52.28 17.90
N ALA A 64 8.97 51.72 16.86
CA ALA A 64 7.54 51.79 16.63
C ALA A 64 6.84 50.56 17.20
N LEU A 65 6.25 50.72 18.38
CA LEU A 65 5.47 49.71 19.07
C LEU A 65 4.07 49.60 18.48
N TRP A 66 3.74 48.40 18.01
CA TRP A 66 2.42 47.96 17.61
C TRP A 66 1.90 46.91 18.60
N GLU A 67 0.91 47.26 19.41
CA GLU A 67 0.33 46.37 20.43
C GLU A 67 -1.18 46.62 20.62
N GLY A 68 -1.89 45.62 21.16
CA GLY A 68 -3.27 45.74 21.66
C GLY A 68 -4.35 45.04 20.84
N GLU A 69 -5.45 44.69 21.51
CA GLU A 69 -6.52 43.81 21.01
C GLU A 69 -7.32 44.36 19.81
N ASP A 70 -7.39 45.69 19.64
CA ASP A 70 -8.15 46.34 18.55
C ASP A 70 -7.30 46.61 17.28
N ALA A 71 -6.07 46.11 17.23
CA ALA A 71 -5.05 46.51 16.25
C ALA A 71 -4.74 45.42 15.21
N GLU A 72 -5.75 44.99 14.43
CA GLU A 72 -5.66 43.87 13.47
C GLU A 72 -4.62 44.05 12.35
N SER A 73 -4.26 45.30 12.01
CA SER A 73 -3.23 45.60 11.01
C SER A 73 -2.59 46.98 11.17
N VAL A 74 -1.37 47.14 10.67
CA VAL A 74 -0.68 48.42 10.49
C VAL A 74 -0.54 48.70 9.00
N ARG A 75 -0.98 49.88 8.55
CA ARG A 75 -0.87 50.31 7.15
C ARG A 75 0.17 51.43 7.01
N LEU A 76 1.22 51.16 6.27
CA LEU A 76 2.38 52.02 6.02
C LEU A 76 2.34 52.61 4.62
N ALA A 77 2.71 53.89 4.51
CA ALA A 77 2.84 54.57 3.24
C ALA A 77 4.17 54.23 2.57
N ILE A 78 4.10 53.79 1.32
CA ILE A 78 5.24 53.42 0.47
C ILE A 78 5.17 54.20 -0.85
N PRO A 79 6.24 54.24 -1.66
CA PRO A 79 6.16 54.76 -3.01
C PRO A 79 5.11 53.99 -3.80
N LYS A 80 4.41 54.68 -4.69
CA LYS A 80 3.48 54.01 -5.62
C LYS A 80 4.19 53.05 -6.56
N ASP A 81 5.45 53.36 -6.88
CA ASP A 81 6.29 52.56 -7.75
C ASP A 81 7.39 51.90 -6.93
N LEU A 82 7.26 50.59 -6.71
CA LEU A 82 8.23 49.75 -6.02
C LEU A 82 9.31 49.19 -6.94
N THR A 83 9.22 49.36 -8.27
CA THR A 83 10.18 48.77 -9.22
C THR A 83 11.64 49.12 -9.00
N PRO A 84 12.00 50.25 -8.35
CA PRO A 84 13.40 50.50 -7.99
C PRO A 84 13.94 49.68 -6.81
N TYR A 85 13.08 48.96 -6.06
CA TYR A 85 13.44 48.23 -4.85
C TYR A 85 13.19 46.73 -5.03
N THR A 86 13.98 45.88 -4.38
CA THR A 86 13.82 44.41 -4.46
C THR A 86 13.67 43.76 -3.09
N GLU A 87 13.98 44.50 -2.02
CA GLU A 87 13.98 44.02 -0.64
C GLU A 87 13.18 44.97 0.26
N LEU A 88 12.35 44.39 1.12
CA LEU A 88 11.84 45.05 2.32
C LEU A 88 12.71 44.61 3.50
N HIS A 89 13.46 45.55 4.07
CA HIS A 89 14.42 45.30 5.14
C HIS A 89 14.02 46.05 6.41
N PHE A 90 14.05 45.35 7.54
CA PHE A 90 13.83 45.96 8.85
C PHE A 90 14.30 45.07 9.98
N TRP A 91 14.59 45.70 11.12
CA TRP A 91 14.66 45.00 12.40
C TRP A 91 13.31 45.04 13.09
N VAL A 92 12.89 43.91 13.64
CA VAL A 92 11.67 43.82 14.45
C VAL A 92 11.94 43.04 15.72
N HIS A 93 11.46 43.56 16.84
CA HIS A 93 11.38 42.85 18.09
C HIS A 93 9.96 42.38 18.30
N ALA A 94 9.75 41.07 18.27
CA ALA A 94 8.49 40.51 18.71
C ALA A 94 8.53 40.24 20.21
N ALA A 95 7.46 40.57 20.94
CA ALA A 95 7.35 40.21 22.35
C ALA A 95 7.12 38.70 22.54
N THR A 96 6.41 38.09 21.59
CA THR A 96 6.06 36.67 21.55
C THR A 96 6.19 36.15 20.13
N ASP A 97 6.22 34.82 20.01
CA ASP A 97 6.12 34.16 18.72
C ASP A 97 4.82 34.58 18.03
N CYS A 98 4.93 35.18 16.85
CA CYS A 98 3.75 35.57 16.09
C CYS A 98 4.01 35.45 14.59
N THR A 99 2.95 35.22 13.83
CA THR A 99 3.01 35.22 12.37
C THR A 99 2.23 36.40 11.83
N VAL A 100 2.91 37.33 11.18
CA VAL A 100 2.23 38.43 10.49
C VAL A 100 2.08 38.10 9.01
N TYR A 101 1.07 38.66 8.37
CA TYR A 101 0.94 38.62 6.92
C TYR A 101 1.38 39.96 6.34
N LEU A 102 2.45 39.96 5.57
CA LEU A 102 2.93 41.14 4.85
C LEU A 102 2.14 41.27 3.55
N MET A 103 1.52 42.43 3.31
CA MET A 103 0.65 42.65 2.16
C MET A 103 0.94 43.99 1.47
N PHE A 104 1.50 43.95 0.27
CA PHE A 104 1.55 45.08 -0.65
C PHE A 104 0.24 45.14 -1.45
N GLY A 105 -0.69 45.99 -1.02
CA GLY A 105 -1.98 46.15 -1.70
C GLY A 105 -1.81 46.83 -3.06
N SER A 106 -2.45 46.31 -4.10
CA SER A 106 -2.47 46.91 -5.45
C SER A 106 -3.83 46.60 -6.09
N GLU A 107 -4.87 47.21 -5.52
CA GLU A 107 -6.27 46.84 -5.74
C GLU A 107 -6.74 47.08 -7.18
N ASN A 108 -7.18 46.04 -7.89
CA ASN A 108 -7.71 46.21 -9.23
C ASN A 108 -9.23 46.29 -9.17
N SER A 109 -9.79 47.49 -9.36
CA SER A 109 -11.25 47.68 -9.30
C SER A 109 -12.03 46.95 -10.41
N ALA A 110 -11.35 46.30 -11.35
CA ALA A 110 -11.94 45.41 -12.34
C ALA A 110 -12.22 43.99 -11.82
N THR A 111 -11.73 43.62 -10.63
CA THR A 111 -11.91 42.29 -10.02
C THR A 111 -12.69 42.33 -8.70
N ASP A 112 -13.49 41.28 -8.46
CA ASP A 112 -14.32 41.17 -7.27
C ASP A 112 -13.53 40.60 -6.08
N GLY A 113 -12.97 41.46 -5.24
CA GLY A 113 -12.25 41.11 -3.99
C GLY A 113 -10.78 41.53 -4.02
N SER A 114 -10.12 41.59 -2.85
CA SER A 114 -8.86 42.31 -2.72
C SER A 114 -7.67 41.73 -3.49
N ASP A 115 -6.99 42.57 -4.27
CA ASP A 115 -5.79 42.24 -5.06
C ASP A 115 -4.52 42.77 -4.39
N TYR A 116 -3.53 41.90 -4.17
CA TYR A 116 -2.30 42.25 -3.46
C TYR A 116 -1.17 41.23 -3.69
N TYR A 117 0.04 41.61 -3.30
CA TYR A 117 1.20 40.70 -3.15
C TYR A 117 1.44 40.47 -1.66
N GLY A 118 1.62 39.23 -1.21
CA GLY A 118 1.86 38.99 0.20
C GLY A 118 2.19 37.57 0.60
N ASP A 119 2.79 37.42 1.76
CA ASP A 119 3.08 36.13 2.37
C ASP A 119 3.15 36.23 3.90
N LYS A 120 3.14 35.08 4.56
CA LYS A 120 3.31 34.95 6.01
C LYS A 120 4.77 35.10 6.39
N LEU A 121 5.01 35.88 7.43
CA LEU A 121 6.29 36.01 8.10
C LEU A 121 6.14 35.60 9.56
N THR A 122 6.77 34.49 9.94
CA THR A 122 6.83 34.06 11.34
C THR A 122 8.01 34.74 12.03
N LEU A 123 7.71 35.51 13.08
CA LEU A 123 8.64 36.30 13.87
C LEU A 123 8.86 35.63 15.23
N LYS A 124 10.13 35.46 15.60
CA LYS A 124 10.53 34.94 16.90
C LYS A 124 10.61 36.05 17.95
N PRO A 125 10.43 35.73 19.26
CA PRO A 125 10.62 36.71 20.32
C PRO A 125 12.02 37.32 20.30
N GLY A 126 12.12 38.61 20.57
CA GLY A 126 13.39 39.34 20.53
C GLY A 126 13.63 40.06 19.20
N TRP A 127 14.69 40.90 19.18
CA TRP A 127 15.11 41.60 17.98
C TRP A 127 15.64 40.63 16.94
N GLN A 128 15.11 40.72 15.72
CA GLN A 128 15.57 39.97 14.57
C GLN A 128 15.62 40.86 13.34
N GLU A 129 16.59 40.57 12.47
CA GLU A 129 16.72 41.20 11.17
C GLU A 129 15.87 40.46 10.17
N ILE A 130 15.04 41.20 9.44
CA ILE A 130 14.14 40.67 8.43
C ILE A 130 14.52 41.26 7.09
N SER A 131 14.82 40.36 6.16
CA SER A 131 15.00 40.63 4.74
C SER A 131 13.96 39.86 3.96
N VAL A 132 13.04 40.57 3.30
CA VAL A 132 12.00 39.95 2.47
C VAL A 132 12.25 40.32 1.00
N GLU A 133 12.47 39.31 0.16
CA GLU A 133 12.50 39.48 -1.30
C GLU A 133 11.08 39.78 -1.81
N ILE A 134 10.85 41.02 -2.27
CA ILE A 134 9.52 41.50 -2.66
C ILE A 134 8.99 40.73 -3.88
N GLY A 135 9.88 40.31 -4.78
CA GLY A 135 9.55 39.57 -5.99
C GLY A 135 9.16 38.10 -5.75
N GLY A 136 9.48 37.56 -4.56
CA GLY A 136 9.16 36.18 -4.17
C GLY A 136 7.81 36.02 -3.46
N LEU A 137 7.07 37.12 -3.25
CA LEU A 137 5.79 37.10 -2.53
C LEU A 137 4.67 36.47 -3.37
N THR A 138 3.73 35.78 -2.69
CA THR A 138 2.58 35.18 -3.36
C THR A 138 1.65 36.26 -3.94
N VAL A 139 1.22 36.06 -5.20
CA VAL A 139 0.27 36.95 -5.88
C VAL A 139 -1.16 36.51 -5.55
N SER A 140 -1.98 37.43 -5.04
CA SER A 140 -3.41 37.22 -4.85
C SER A 140 -4.18 37.92 -5.96
N ARG A 141 -4.90 37.13 -6.77
CA ARG A 141 -5.78 37.58 -7.86
C ARG A 141 -5.03 38.34 -8.96
N THR A 142 -5.37 39.60 -9.25
CA THR A 142 -4.83 40.36 -10.39
C THR A 142 -4.48 41.81 -10.01
N PRO A 143 -3.41 42.02 -9.23
CA PRO A 143 -3.04 43.34 -8.76
C PRO A 143 -2.52 44.25 -9.90
N ARG A 144 -2.63 45.58 -9.74
CA ARG A 144 -2.33 46.55 -10.83
C ARG A 144 -0.85 46.57 -11.25
N GLY A 145 0.07 46.31 -10.32
CA GLY A 145 1.51 46.28 -10.57
C GLY A 145 2.38 46.68 -9.40
N TYR A 146 3.65 46.24 -9.43
CA TYR A 146 4.66 46.74 -8.50
C TYR A 146 4.96 48.23 -8.75
N ASP A 147 4.69 48.74 -9.96
CA ASP A 147 4.77 50.16 -10.31
C ASP A 147 3.52 50.99 -9.93
N ASP A 148 2.45 50.34 -9.45
CA ASP A 148 1.24 51.00 -8.96
C ASP A 148 0.63 50.28 -7.73
N VAL A 149 1.32 50.38 -6.60
CA VAL A 149 0.87 49.89 -5.30
C VAL A 149 0.16 50.97 -4.47
N ASP A 150 -0.68 50.54 -3.54
CA ASP A 150 -1.51 51.39 -2.68
C ASP A 150 -0.90 51.64 -1.31
N ALA A 151 -0.39 50.61 -0.64
CA ALA A 151 0.25 50.66 0.67
C ALA A 151 0.89 49.31 1.02
N LEU A 152 1.83 49.31 1.98
CA LEU A 152 2.22 48.10 2.71
C LEU A 152 1.31 47.98 3.92
N THR A 153 0.58 46.88 4.04
CA THR A 153 -0.21 46.55 5.23
C THR A 153 0.37 45.29 5.87
N ILE A 154 0.63 45.34 7.17
CA ILE A 154 1.05 44.19 7.95
C ILE A 154 -0.14 43.76 8.79
N HIS A 155 -0.63 42.55 8.59
CA HIS A 155 -1.78 42.00 9.32
C HIS A 155 -1.33 41.07 10.43
N ALA A 156 -1.93 41.20 11.61
CA ALA A 156 -1.73 40.30 12.73
C ALA A 156 -2.78 39.17 12.79
N THR A 157 -3.81 39.21 11.93
CA THR A 157 -4.89 38.20 11.88
C THR A 157 -5.32 37.90 10.44
N GLY A 158 -6.08 36.81 10.24
CA GLY A 158 -6.53 36.34 8.91
C GLY A 158 -5.67 35.18 8.36
N TRP A 159 -6.01 34.64 7.18
CA TRP A 159 -5.27 33.57 6.48
C TRP A 159 -4.87 32.36 7.36
N SER A 160 -5.77 31.94 8.25
CA SER A 160 -5.52 30.86 9.22
C SER A 160 -4.37 31.13 10.20
N MET A 161 -3.97 32.39 10.40
CA MET A 161 -3.05 32.81 11.46
C MET A 161 -3.80 32.92 12.79
N THR A 162 -3.13 32.52 13.87
CA THR A 162 -3.73 32.39 15.20
C THR A 162 -2.93 33.18 16.24
N ASN A 163 -2.54 34.42 15.94
CA ASN A 163 -1.83 35.25 16.91
C ASN A 163 -2.73 35.62 18.09
N ASP A 164 -2.18 35.58 19.30
CA ASP A 164 -2.84 36.14 20.47
C ASP A 164 -2.65 37.67 20.50
N LEU A 165 -3.66 38.42 20.04
CA LEU A 165 -3.62 39.87 19.99
C LEU A 165 -3.53 40.55 21.36
N SER A 166 -3.85 39.84 22.46
CA SER A 166 -3.72 40.37 23.82
C SER A 166 -2.28 40.38 24.33
N ALA A 167 -1.42 39.49 23.78
CA ALA A 167 0.01 39.39 24.04
C ALA A 167 0.88 39.82 22.83
N PHE A 168 0.24 40.31 21.77
CA PHE A 168 0.89 40.76 20.56
C PHE A 168 1.49 42.15 20.77
N ALA A 169 2.82 42.22 20.69
CA ALA A 169 3.55 43.48 20.63
C ALA A 169 4.75 43.32 19.68
N LEU A 170 4.79 44.15 18.63
CA LEU A 170 5.93 44.25 17.73
C LEU A 170 6.55 45.64 17.85
N HIS A 171 7.84 45.70 18.13
CA HIS A 171 8.61 46.95 17.99
C HIS A 171 9.39 46.90 16.69
N PHE A 172 9.02 47.74 15.73
CA PHE A 172 9.81 47.91 14.52
C PHE A 172 10.89 48.97 14.75
N ASP A 173 12.11 48.68 14.33
CA ASP A 173 13.05 49.75 14.03
C ASP A 173 12.76 50.32 12.63
N THR A 174 13.60 51.22 12.12
CA THR A 174 13.41 51.87 10.83
C THR A 174 13.20 50.81 9.74
N ILE A 175 12.07 50.91 9.03
CA ILE A 175 11.71 50.01 7.92
C ILE A 175 12.12 50.66 6.62
N GLU A 176 12.85 49.94 5.77
CA GLU A 176 13.39 50.47 4.53
C GLU A 176 13.09 49.56 3.34
N LEU A 177 12.87 50.17 2.19
CA LEU A 177 12.91 49.49 0.89
C LEU A 177 14.28 49.71 0.29
N ILE A 178 14.95 48.62 -0.07
CA ILE A 178 16.34 48.63 -0.56
C ILE A 178 16.38 47.90 -1.90
N ASN A 179 17.26 48.36 -2.78
CA ASN A 179 17.62 47.63 -3.99
C ASN A 179 18.76 46.66 -3.68
N ASN A 180 18.41 45.41 -3.38
CA ASN A 180 19.38 44.33 -3.23
C ASN A 180 19.61 43.63 -4.58
N PRO A 181 20.82 43.70 -5.14
CA PRO A 181 21.12 43.17 -6.47
C PRO A 181 21.12 41.65 -6.55
N ASP A 182 21.15 40.95 -5.42
CA ASP A 182 21.07 39.48 -5.35
C ASP A 182 19.62 38.98 -5.45
N TYR A 183 18.65 39.88 -5.29
CA TYR A 183 17.22 39.60 -5.42
C TYR A 183 16.66 40.06 -6.76
N THR A 184 15.57 39.43 -7.16
CA THR A 184 14.97 39.61 -8.47
C THR A 184 14.43 41.03 -8.65
N ALA A 185 14.83 41.70 -9.73
CA ALA A 185 14.34 43.05 -10.08
C ALA A 185 12.82 43.02 -10.31
N LEU A 186 12.09 43.95 -9.70
CA LEU A 186 10.63 44.01 -9.81
C LEU A 186 10.21 44.59 -11.17
N PRO A 187 9.34 43.91 -11.94
CA PRO A 187 8.88 44.41 -13.22
C PRO A 187 7.91 45.59 -13.06
N ALA A 188 7.98 46.57 -13.96
CA ALA A 188 6.95 47.61 -14.10
C ALA A 188 5.73 47.05 -14.83
N GLY A 189 4.54 47.30 -14.28
CA GLY A 189 3.26 46.67 -14.60
C GLY A 189 2.97 45.49 -13.67
N GLY A 190 1.68 45.20 -13.43
CA GLY A 190 1.14 43.99 -12.78
C GLY A 190 2.13 42.84 -12.69
N ALA A 191 2.54 42.40 -11.49
CA ALA A 191 3.06 41.04 -11.38
C ALA A 191 1.91 40.14 -11.84
N ALA A 192 2.19 39.44 -12.92
CA ALA A 192 1.26 38.56 -13.57
C ALA A 192 0.69 37.57 -12.53
N ALA A 193 -0.43 36.95 -12.89
CA ALA A 193 -0.79 35.63 -12.38
C ALA A 193 0.46 34.73 -12.23
N VAL A 194 0.37 33.57 -11.53
CA VAL A 194 1.20 32.37 -11.89
C VAL A 194 1.50 32.53 -13.36
N PRO A 195 2.77 32.65 -13.80
CA PRO A 195 3.02 33.15 -15.14
C PRO A 195 1.99 32.45 -15.99
N SER A 196 1.17 33.21 -16.71
CA SER A 196 0.68 32.65 -17.96
C SER A 196 2.00 32.18 -18.54
N ALA A 197 2.35 30.89 -18.35
CA ALA A 197 3.61 30.35 -18.80
C ALA A 197 3.58 30.81 -20.22
N ASP A 198 4.54 31.70 -20.51
CA ASP A 198 4.40 32.77 -21.49
C ASP A 198 3.45 32.24 -22.57
N PRO A 199 2.29 32.88 -22.87
CA PRO A 199 1.47 32.33 -23.94
C PRO A 199 2.34 32.08 -25.19
N ASP A 200 3.47 32.77 -25.32
CA ASP A 200 4.53 32.59 -26.30
C ASP A 200 5.81 31.90 -25.77
N ALA A 201 5.75 31.25 -24.60
CA ALA A 201 6.79 30.41 -24.01
C ALA A 201 7.20 29.42 -25.08
N PRO A 202 8.51 29.14 -25.22
CA PRO A 202 8.95 28.15 -26.18
C PRO A 202 8.19 26.85 -25.90
N VAL A 203 7.35 26.48 -26.86
CA VAL A 203 6.63 25.22 -26.88
C VAL A 203 7.69 24.13 -26.93
N GLY A 204 7.76 23.31 -25.89
CA GLY A 204 8.56 22.09 -25.93
C GLY A 204 7.96 21.09 -26.92
N ASP A 205 8.79 20.15 -27.38
CA ASP A 205 8.33 19.08 -28.29
C ASP A 205 7.74 17.88 -27.53
N ALA A 206 7.42 18.04 -26.24
CA ALA A 206 7.02 16.96 -25.36
C ALA A 206 5.70 16.32 -25.81
N VAL A 207 5.73 15.01 -26.06
CA VAL A 207 4.53 14.20 -26.25
C VAL A 207 4.10 13.66 -24.89
N PHE A 208 2.81 13.75 -24.55
CA PHE A 208 2.25 13.22 -23.30
C PHE A 208 1.44 11.94 -23.54
N TYR A 209 0.86 11.80 -24.73
CA TYR A 209 0.10 10.65 -25.20
C TYR A 209 0.13 10.65 -26.74
N ASN A 210 0.41 9.51 -27.37
CA ASN A 210 0.34 9.37 -28.83
C ASN A 210 -0.13 7.96 -29.16
N ARG A 211 -1.36 7.84 -29.67
CA ARG A 211 -1.92 6.55 -30.06
C ARG A 211 -2.66 6.64 -31.39
N ASP A 212 -2.11 5.96 -32.39
CA ASP A 212 -2.79 5.49 -33.59
C ASP A 212 -3.10 4.00 -33.41
N TYR A 213 -4.37 3.60 -33.53
CA TYR A 213 -4.76 2.21 -33.32
C TYR A 213 -4.37 1.30 -34.50
N ASN A 214 -3.91 1.86 -35.61
CA ASN A 214 -3.47 1.12 -36.81
C ASN A 214 -2.06 0.54 -36.72
N GLU A 215 -1.20 1.12 -35.90
CA GLU A 215 0.25 0.89 -36.02
C GLU A 215 0.76 -0.31 -35.22
N SER A 216 -0.08 -0.99 -34.42
CA SER A 216 0.39 -2.00 -33.45
C SER A 216 -0.43 -3.28 -33.29
N GLY A 217 -1.44 -3.54 -34.13
CA GLY A 217 -2.19 -4.80 -34.07
C GLY A 217 -2.97 -4.98 -32.76
N ALA A 218 -3.65 -3.91 -32.33
CA ALA A 218 -4.39 -3.84 -31.07
C ALA A 218 -5.48 -4.94 -31.02
N GLN A 219 -5.51 -5.72 -29.94
CA GLN A 219 -6.55 -6.71 -29.65
C GLN A 219 -7.64 -6.11 -28.74
N GLU A 220 -8.80 -6.77 -28.62
CA GLU A 220 -10.00 -6.30 -27.89
C GLU A 220 -9.75 -5.90 -26.40
N GLY A 221 -8.55 -6.16 -25.84
CA GLY A 221 -8.11 -5.77 -24.49
C GLY A 221 -7.06 -4.65 -24.41
N ASP A 222 -6.53 -4.15 -25.54
CA ASP A 222 -5.42 -3.17 -25.57
C ASP A 222 -5.93 -1.73 -25.39
N VAL A 223 -6.57 -1.45 -24.26
CA VAL A 223 -7.24 -0.17 -24.00
C VAL A 223 -6.32 0.76 -23.18
N PHE A 224 -5.56 1.62 -23.86
CA PHE A 224 -4.50 2.49 -23.31
C PHE A 224 -4.99 3.70 -22.48
N GLY A 225 -6.24 3.67 -22.03
CA GLY A 225 -6.88 4.66 -21.20
C GLY A 225 -7.95 3.99 -20.35
N LYS A 226 -8.40 4.64 -19.27
CA LYS A 226 -9.40 4.07 -18.39
C LYS A 226 -10.77 4.10 -19.08
N ALA A 227 -11.13 3.02 -19.74
CA ALA A 227 -12.47 2.77 -20.22
C ALA A 227 -13.42 2.53 -19.04
N VAL A 228 -14.47 3.34 -18.96
CA VAL A 228 -15.55 3.20 -17.98
C VAL A 228 -16.85 2.98 -18.75
N PRO A 229 -17.13 1.71 -19.12
CA PRO A 229 -18.31 1.37 -19.91
C PRO A 229 -19.63 1.62 -19.16
N LYS A 230 -19.64 1.57 -17.83
CA LYS A 230 -20.87 1.50 -17.00
C LYS A 230 -21.79 0.40 -17.53
N THR A 231 -22.98 0.76 -18.04
CA THR A 231 -23.95 -0.18 -18.66
C THR A 231 -23.82 -0.28 -20.18
N ASN A 232 -22.84 0.41 -20.77
CA ASN A 232 -22.60 0.48 -22.21
C ASN A 232 -21.41 -0.38 -22.62
N ARG A 233 -21.11 -0.40 -23.92
CA ARG A 233 -19.93 -1.10 -24.46
C ARG A 233 -18.86 -0.09 -24.85
N ILE A 234 -17.60 -0.36 -24.50
CA ILE A 234 -16.41 0.32 -25.04
C ILE A 234 -15.51 -0.80 -25.55
N GLU A 235 -15.17 -0.78 -26.82
CA GLU A 235 -14.43 -1.85 -27.50
C GLU A 235 -13.46 -1.28 -28.54
N ILE A 236 -12.46 -2.06 -28.94
CA ILE A 236 -11.68 -1.79 -30.15
C ILE A 236 -12.44 -2.41 -31.33
N ALA A 237 -12.79 -1.58 -32.31
CA ALA A 237 -13.46 -1.97 -33.54
C ALA A 237 -12.51 -1.84 -34.73
N SER A 238 -12.90 -2.40 -35.89
CA SER A 238 -12.11 -2.31 -37.11
C SER A 238 -12.98 -2.06 -38.34
N GLU A 239 -12.50 -1.24 -39.26
CA GLU A 239 -13.11 -0.98 -40.57
C GLU A 239 -12.67 -2.03 -41.61
N ALA A 240 -13.34 -2.04 -42.76
CA ALA A 240 -13.10 -3.04 -43.81
C ALA A 240 -11.71 -2.92 -44.48
N ASP A 241 -11.05 -1.78 -44.35
CA ASP A 241 -9.70 -1.51 -44.83
C ASP A 241 -8.61 -1.87 -43.82
N GLY A 242 -8.99 -2.33 -42.63
CA GLY A 242 -8.08 -2.70 -41.54
C GLY A 242 -7.85 -1.59 -40.53
N ASN A 243 -8.47 -0.42 -40.70
CA ASN A 243 -8.37 0.68 -39.74
C ASN A 243 -8.94 0.27 -38.38
N GLN A 244 -8.18 0.36 -37.28
CA GLN A 244 -8.65 0.02 -35.93
C GLN A 244 -8.97 1.30 -35.13
N TYR A 245 -9.95 1.25 -34.22
CA TYR A 245 -10.38 2.44 -33.47
C TYR A 245 -11.17 2.07 -32.19
N ILE A 246 -11.36 3.02 -31.27
CA ILE A 246 -12.23 2.80 -30.10
C ILE A 246 -13.68 3.13 -30.45
N LYS A 247 -14.60 2.22 -30.10
CA LYS A 247 -16.04 2.36 -30.29
C LYS A 247 -16.77 2.31 -28.95
N MET A 248 -17.53 3.35 -28.65
CA MET A 248 -18.40 3.45 -27.49
C MET A 248 -19.87 3.29 -27.95
N THR A 249 -20.58 2.25 -27.51
CA THR A 249 -21.94 1.90 -28.00
C THR A 249 -22.96 1.78 -26.87
N LYS A 250 -24.15 2.38 -27.06
CA LYS A 250 -25.32 2.20 -26.20
C LYS A 250 -26.02 0.87 -26.48
N THR A 251 -26.09 0.02 -25.46
CA THR A 251 -26.54 -1.37 -25.57
C THR A 251 -28.05 -1.53 -25.35
N GLU A 252 -28.68 -0.75 -24.45
CA GLU A 252 -30.09 -0.92 -24.04
C GLU A 252 -30.82 0.39 -23.69
N PRO A 253 -32.18 0.44 -23.75
CA PRO A 253 -32.90 1.69 -23.47
C PRO A 253 -32.79 2.07 -22.00
N GLY A 254 -32.31 3.27 -21.70
CA GLY A 254 -32.16 3.76 -20.32
C GLY A 254 -30.80 3.49 -19.67
N THR A 255 -29.78 3.10 -20.46
CA THR A 255 -28.38 2.98 -20.02
C THR A 255 -27.79 4.30 -19.51
N ASP A 256 -26.89 4.20 -18.54
CA ASP A 256 -26.08 5.29 -17.98
C ASP A 256 -25.13 5.89 -19.04
N ASP A 257 -24.37 6.93 -18.67
CA ASP A 257 -23.24 7.43 -19.42
C ASP A 257 -22.08 6.42 -19.49
N CYS A 258 -21.12 6.65 -20.38
CA CYS A 258 -19.84 5.94 -20.39
C CYS A 258 -18.74 6.91 -20.82
N PHE A 259 -17.51 6.63 -20.44
CA PHE A 259 -16.40 7.52 -20.76
C PHE A 259 -15.07 6.78 -20.86
N TYR A 260 -14.11 7.44 -21.48
CA TYR A 260 -12.74 7.00 -21.65
C TYR A 260 -11.79 8.10 -21.13
N ASP A 261 -11.05 7.82 -20.06
CA ASP A 261 -10.11 8.76 -19.45
C ASP A 261 -8.67 8.49 -19.93
N VAL A 262 -8.00 9.53 -20.42
CA VAL A 262 -6.56 9.54 -20.66
C VAL A 262 -5.92 10.45 -19.62
N SER A 263 -5.18 9.83 -18.69
CA SER A 263 -4.46 10.54 -17.63
C SER A 263 -3.04 10.88 -18.10
N PHE A 264 -2.57 12.07 -17.77
CA PHE A 264 -1.22 12.52 -18.05
C PHE A 264 -0.76 13.51 -16.98
N SER A 265 0.55 13.58 -16.74
CA SER A 265 1.15 14.55 -15.81
C SER A 265 1.94 15.56 -16.62
N THR A 266 1.66 16.85 -16.44
CA THR A 266 2.41 17.91 -17.12
C THR A 266 2.34 19.22 -16.35
N ALA A 267 3.45 19.96 -16.39
CA ALA A 267 3.48 21.38 -15.99
C ALA A 267 3.19 22.31 -17.19
N ALA A 268 3.01 21.77 -18.40
CA ALA A 268 2.74 22.55 -19.61
C ALA A 268 1.39 23.25 -19.52
N THR A 269 1.38 24.53 -19.89
CA THR A 269 0.16 25.34 -19.98
C THR A 269 -0.38 25.42 -21.41
N ARG A 270 0.42 24.98 -22.39
CA ARG A 270 0.12 24.90 -23.81
C ARG A 270 0.04 23.42 -24.20
N ILE A 271 -1.17 22.92 -24.39
CA ILE A 271 -1.43 21.50 -24.64
C ILE A 271 -2.28 21.38 -25.89
N VAL A 272 -1.91 20.52 -26.84
CA VAL A 272 -2.76 20.16 -27.96
C VAL A 272 -3.27 18.75 -27.73
N ALA A 273 -4.59 18.57 -27.87
CA ALA A 273 -5.22 17.28 -27.95
C ALA A 273 -5.80 17.08 -29.34
N GLU A 274 -5.29 16.11 -30.11
CA GLU A 274 -5.82 15.71 -31.43
C GLU A 274 -6.59 14.41 -31.30
N ILE A 275 -7.72 14.30 -32.00
CA ILE A 275 -8.56 13.10 -31.98
C ILE A 275 -9.39 13.04 -33.27
N SER A 276 -9.37 11.90 -33.95
CA SER A 276 -10.31 11.61 -35.03
C SER A 276 -11.61 11.10 -34.43
N LEU A 277 -12.76 11.70 -34.77
CA LEU A 277 -14.07 11.33 -34.25
C LEU A 277 -14.99 10.84 -35.37
N SER A 278 -15.81 9.83 -35.08
CA SER A 278 -16.85 9.31 -35.98
C SER A 278 -18.07 8.86 -35.17
N TYR A 279 -19.23 8.74 -35.80
CA TYR A 279 -20.44 8.26 -35.13
C TYR A 279 -21.37 7.47 -36.05
N ASP A 280 -22.14 6.55 -35.45
CA ASP A 280 -22.95 5.59 -36.19
C ASP A 280 -24.43 6.01 -36.36
N ASP A 281 -25.08 6.56 -35.31
CA ASP A 281 -26.51 6.92 -35.27
C ASP A 281 -26.73 8.13 -34.30
N VAL A 282 -27.97 8.44 -33.88
CA VAL A 282 -28.29 9.64 -33.07
C VAL A 282 -27.48 9.77 -31.76
N LEU A 283 -26.64 10.81 -31.65
CA LEU A 283 -25.81 11.12 -30.46
C LEU A 283 -26.49 12.10 -29.48
N LYS A 284 -27.36 11.64 -28.57
CA LYS A 284 -28.15 12.59 -27.75
C LYS A 284 -27.37 13.44 -26.74
N SER A 285 -26.23 12.99 -26.23
CA SER A 285 -25.35 13.82 -25.38
C SER A 285 -23.93 13.25 -25.37
N SER A 286 -22.96 13.93 -25.96
CA SER A 286 -21.54 13.52 -25.87
C SER A 286 -20.64 14.74 -25.77
N ASN A 287 -19.46 14.59 -25.18
CA ASN A 287 -18.51 15.69 -25.04
C ASN A 287 -17.08 15.20 -24.79
N ILE A 288 -16.13 16.12 -24.94
CA ILE A 288 -14.77 16.01 -24.42
C ILE A 288 -14.71 16.83 -23.13
N GLN A 289 -14.21 16.22 -22.05
CA GLN A 289 -14.02 16.86 -20.74
C GLN A 289 -12.55 16.89 -20.37
N TYR A 290 -12.19 17.73 -19.39
CA TYR A 290 -10.91 17.63 -18.69
C TYR A 290 -11.10 17.64 -17.17
N LYS A 291 -10.11 17.08 -16.46
CA LYS A 291 -9.97 17.22 -15.01
C LYS A 291 -8.68 17.92 -14.64
N ASP A 292 -8.72 18.76 -13.60
CA ASP A 292 -7.53 19.35 -13.00
C ASP A 292 -6.84 18.40 -12.00
N ALA A 293 -5.64 18.78 -11.55
CA ALA A 293 -4.85 17.99 -10.60
C ALA A 293 -5.51 17.82 -9.23
N THR A 294 -6.54 18.62 -8.92
CA THR A 294 -7.29 18.58 -7.66
C THR A 294 -8.62 17.80 -7.77
N GLY A 295 -8.89 17.20 -8.94
CA GLY A 295 -10.09 16.42 -9.19
C GLY A 295 -11.32 17.22 -9.66
N GLY A 296 -11.19 18.53 -9.90
CA GLY A 296 -12.23 19.34 -10.54
C GLY A 296 -12.46 18.88 -11.99
N ASN A 297 -13.72 18.81 -12.45
CA ASN A 297 -14.07 18.29 -13.78
C ASN A 297 -14.93 19.30 -14.59
N SER A 298 -14.65 19.44 -15.90
CA SER A 298 -15.35 20.40 -16.78
C SER A 298 -15.46 19.93 -18.23
N SER A 299 -16.60 20.21 -18.89
CA SER A 299 -16.82 19.92 -20.31
C SER A 299 -16.23 21.02 -21.21
N VAL A 300 -15.54 20.63 -22.29
CA VAL A 300 -14.88 21.53 -23.24
C VAL A 300 -15.62 21.56 -24.57
N LEU A 301 -15.64 20.43 -25.28
CA LEU A 301 -16.28 20.28 -26.60
C LEU A 301 -17.55 19.46 -26.43
N THR A 302 -18.69 19.95 -26.90
CA THR A 302 -19.97 19.23 -26.90
C THR A 302 -20.28 18.72 -28.30
N ILE A 303 -20.85 17.52 -28.38
CA ILE A 303 -21.37 16.88 -29.58
C ILE A 303 -22.86 16.66 -29.35
N ASP A 304 -23.69 17.29 -30.18
CA ASP A 304 -25.14 17.18 -30.07
C ASP A 304 -25.73 16.02 -30.90
N ALA A 305 -27.06 15.88 -30.84
CA ALA A 305 -27.82 14.83 -31.54
C ALA A 305 -27.70 14.84 -33.06
N ASN A 306 -27.24 15.93 -33.66
CA ASN A 306 -27.05 16.07 -35.10
C ASN A 306 -25.57 15.92 -35.49
N GLY A 307 -24.68 15.67 -34.51
CA GLY A 307 -23.24 15.67 -34.71
C GLY A 307 -22.63 17.07 -34.70
N ASP A 308 -23.37 18.12 -34.31
CA ASP A 308 -22.82 19.47 -34.25
C ASP A 308 -21.81 19.59 -33.11
N LEU A 309 -20.59 20.02 -33.46
CA LEU A 309 -19.52 20.30 -32.53
C LEU A 309 -19.67 21.71 -31.98
N SER A 310 -19.65 21.88 -30.66
CA SER A 310 -19.78 23.20 -30.02
C SER A 310 -18.82 23.36 -28.84
N VAL A 311 -18.13 24.50 -28.76
CA VAL A 311 -17.35 24.90 -27.57
C VAL A 311 -17.98 26.17 -27.00
N ALA A 312 -18.29 26.16 -25.70
CA ALA A 312 -18.94 27.28 -25.02
C ALA A 312 -20.20 27.82 -25.74
N GLY A 313 -20.98 26.92 -26.36
CA GLY A 313 -22.18 27.27 -27.12
C GLY A 313 -21.95 27.86 -28.52
N GLN A 314 -20.70 27.97 -28.97
CA GLN A 314 -20.36 28.36 -30.34
C GLN A 314 -20.11 27.13 -31.20
N LYS A 315 -20.76 27.06 -32.36
CA LYS A 315 -20.59 25.97 -33.33
C LYS A 315 -19.18 25.99 -33.92
N ALA A 316 -18.45 24.89 -33.73
CA ALA A 316 -17.09 24.67 -34.23
C ALA A 316 -17.09 23.88 -35.56
N GLY A 317 -18.06 22.99 -35.75
CA GLY A 317 -18.11 22.12 -36.92
C GLY A 317 -19.26 21.13 -36.82
N GLU A 318 -19.22 20.10 -37.65
CA GLU A 318 -20.16 18.98 -37.62
C GLU A 318 -19.40 17.68 -37.90
N LEU A 319 -19.69 16.64 -37.13
CA LEU A 319 -19.30 15.28 -37.48
C LEU A 319 -20.25 14.78 -38.57
N LYS A 320 -19.73 13.99 -39.51
CA LYS A 320 -20.54 13.31 -40.52
C LYS A 320 -20.74 11.86 -40.13
N GLN A 321 -21.99 11.41 -40.16
CA GLN A 321 -22.35 10.03 -39.83
C GLN A 321 -21.52 9.04 -40.68
N GLY A 322 -20.84 8.11 -40.01
CA GLY A 322 -19.99 7.10 -40.62
C GLY A 322 -18.76 7.64 -41.36
N GLN A 323 -18.31 8.86 -41.06
CA GLN A 323 -17.07 9.43 -41.59
C GLN A 323 -16.20 9.95 -40.45
N TRP A 324 -14.90 9.67 -40.53
CA TRP A 324 -13.91 10.26 -39.65
C TRP A 324 -13.83 11.77 -39.86
N THR A 325 -13.72 12.50 -38.76
CA THR A 325 -13.48 13.93 -38.73
C THR A 325 -12.36 14.23 -37.75
N ASP A 326 -11.29 14.84 -38.22
CA ASP A 326 -10.15 15.19 -37.36
C ASP A 326 -10.48 16.45 -36.56
N VAL A 327 -10.36 16.35 -35.24
CA VAL A 327 -10.60 17.46 -34.32
C VAL A 327 -9.36 17.67 -33.46
N ALA A 328 -8.93 18.92 -33.33
CA ALA A 328 -7.88 19.27 -32.39
C ALA A 328 -8.29 20.42 -31.47
N LEU A 329 -7.93 20.31 -30.20
CA LEU A 329 -8.15 21.31 -29.16
C LEU A 329 -6.78 21.77 -28.67
N ALA A 330 -6.39 23.00 -29.01
CA ALA A 330 -5.16 23.60 -28.50
C ALA A 330 -5.48 24.49 -27.30
N PHE A 331 -5.22 23.95 -26.11
CA PHE A 331 -5.49 24.56 -24.82
C PHE A 331 -4.42 25.59 -24.44
N ASN A 332 -4.90 26.72 -23.94
CA ASN A 332 -4.18 27.58 -23.02
C ASN A 332 -4.81 27.39 -21.63
N VAL A 333 -4.24 26.44 -20.88
CA VAL A 333 -4.74 26.00 -19.57
C VAL A 333 -4.71 27.14 -18.56
N ALA A 334 -3.72 28.02 -18.66
CA ALA A 334 -3.60 29.20 -17.79
C ALA A 334 -4.75 30.20 -18.01
N ASN A 335 -5.24 30.31 -19.25
CA ASN A 335 -6.28 31.28 -19.63
C ASN A 335 -7.68 30.65 -19.74
N ASN A 336 -7.83 29.34 -19.50
CA ASN A 336 -9.07 28.60 -19.75
C ASN A 336 -9.65 28.85 -21.17
N THR A 337 -8.77 28.95 -22.17
CA THR A 337 -9.15 29.17 -23.57
C THR A 337 -8.61 28.06 -24.45
N CYS A 338 -9.33 27.72 -25.52
CA CYS A 338 -8.82 26.81 -26.54
C CYS A 338 -9.06 27.33 -27.95
N ASP A 339 -8.11 27.03 -28.84
CA ASP A 339 -8.33 27.05 -30.27
C ASP A 339 -8.88 25.67 -30.67
N VAL A 340 -9.83 25.67 -31.61
CA VAL A 340 -10.46 24.45 -32.13
C VAL A 340 -10.14 24.34 -33.61
N TYR A 341 -9.67 23.18 -34.03
CA TYR A 341 -9.39 22.84 -35.41
C TYR A 341 -10.29 21.68 -35.82
N VAL A 342 -10.80 21.74 -37.04
CA VAL A 342 -11.58 20.67 -37.67
C VAL A 342 -11.02 20.46 -39.06
N GLU A 343 -10.65 19.22 -39.40
CA GLU A 343 -9.98 18.88 -40.68
C GLU A 343 -8.70 19.70 -40.92
N GLY A 344 -7.93 19.95 -39.86
CA GLY A 344 -6.70 20.75 -39.91
C GLY A 344 -6.92 22.27 -40.01
N GLU A 345 -8.15 22.74 -40.20
CA GLU A 345 -8.47 24.16 -40.31
C GLU A 345 -8.89 24.74 -38.94
N LYS A 346 -8.28 25.86 -38.53
CA LYS A 346 -8.66 26.57 -37.29
C LYS A 346 -10.06 27.19 -37.45
N VAL A 347 -11.06 26.59 -36.81
CA VAL A 347 -12.47 27.00 -36.90
C VAL A 347 -12.89 27.95 -35.78
N LEU A 348 -12.30 27.82 -34.60
CA LEU A 348 -12.50 28.72 -33.47
C LEU A 348 -11.15 29.08 -32.84
N ALA A 349 -11.00 30.33 -32.38
CA ALA A 349 -9.77 30.82 -31.79
C ALA A 349 -10.04 31.49 -30.44
N GLY A 350 -9.25 31.14 -29.43
CA GLY A 350 -9.27 31.74 -28.10
C GLY A 350 -10.63 31.60 -27.39
N ILE A 351 -11.37 30.53 -27.62
CA ILE A 351 -12.69 30.36 -27.03
C ILE A 351 -12.54 29.96 -25.57
N ALA A 352 -13.13 30.76 -24.68
CA ALA A 352 -13.19 30.45 -23.26
C ALA A 352 -14.09 29.24 -23.03
N TYR A 353 -13.55 28.14 -22.52
CA TYR A 353 -14.32 26.98 -22.09
C TYR A 353 -14.57 27.06 -20.57
N GLY A 354 -15.81 26.75 -20.14
CA GLY A 354 -16.25 26.96 -18.76
C GLY A 354 -15.95 25.78 -17.83
N GLY A 355 -15.99 26.03 -16.50
CA GLY A 355 -15.96 24.96 -15.50
C GLY A 355 -15.34 25.33 -14.14
N ALA A 356 -15.49 24.44 -13.16
CA ALA A 356 -14.95 24.61 -11.79
C ALA A 356 -13.44 24.33 -11.71
N ALA A 357 -12.88 23.65 -12.71
CA ALA A 357 -11.50 23.23 -12.76
C ALA A 357 -10.58 24.35 -13.29
N LYS A 358 -9.50 24.71 -12.59
CA LYS A 358 -8.64 25.86 -12.99
C LYS A 358 -7.15 25.60 -12.77
N GLY A 359 -6.32 26.09 -13.69
CA GLY A 359 -4.87 26.20 -13.51
C GLY A 359 -4.05 24.92 -13.71
N SER A 360 -4.68 23.77 -13.96
CA SER A 360 -3.97 22.53 -14.33
C SER A 360 -4.86 21.60 -15.15
N MET A 361 -4.25 20.65 -15.85
CA MET A 361 -4.92 19.59 -16.60
C MET A 361 -4.20 18.27 -16.37
N ALA A 362 -4.91 17.27 -15.89
CA ALA A 362 -4.36 15.96 -15.52
C ALA A 362 -5.06 14.79 -16.23
N VAL A 363 -6.28 15.00 -16.72
CA VAL A 363 -7.05 13.98 -17.44
C VAL A 363 -7.81 14.63 -18.58
N LEU A 364 -7.78 14.02 -19.76
CA LEU A 364 -8.72 14.28 -20.86
C LEU A 364 -9.69 13.11 -21.00
N ARG A 365 -10.95 13.40 -21.23
CA ARG A 365 -12.04 12.42 -21.22
C ARG A 365 -12.87 12.51 -22.48
N VAL A 366 -13.04 11.38 -23.17
CA VAL A 366 -14.10 11.19 -24.17
C VAL A 366 -15.34 10.69 -23.43
N TYR A 367 -16.46 11.41 -23.52
CA TYR A 367 -17.66 11.12 -22.74
C TYR A 367 -18.87 10.96 -23.66
N MET A 368 -19.62 9.87 -23.46
CA MET A 368 -20.91 9.62 -24.07
C MET A 368 -21.98 9.54 -22.97
N GLY A 369 -22.79 10.59 -22.86
CA GLY A 369 -23.90 10.71 -21.93
C GLY A 369 -25.09 9.80 -22.27
N THR A 370 -26.23 10.03 -21.64
CA THR A 370 -27.43 9.19 -21.82
C THR A 370 -28.05 9.42 -23.22
N GLY A 371 -28.59 8.35 -23.81
CA GLY A 371 -29.09 8.36 -25.19
C GLY A 371 -29.94 7.14 -25.57
N ASP A 372 -30.31 7.04 -26.84
CA ASP A 372 -31.08 5.89 -27.37
C ASP A 372 -30.14 4.72 -27.72
N VAL A 373 -30.68 3.50 -27.74
CA VAL A 373 -29.96 2.28 -28.13
C VAL A 373 -29.44 2.38 -29.54
N GLY A 374 -28.19 1.93 -29.75
CA GLY A 374 -27.54 1.96 -31.05
C GLY A 374 -26.78 3.26 -31.33
N ALA A 375 -26.87 4.26 -30.46
CA ALA A 375 -25.98 5.41 -30.51
C ALA A 375 -24.52 4.97 -30.27
N GLY A 376 -23.64 5.33 -31.21
CA GLY A 376 -22.22 4.97 -31.17
C GLY A 376 -21.34 6.20 -31.40
N LEU A 377 -20.39 6.45 -30.49
CA LEU A 377 -19.31 7.41 -30.66
C LEU A 377 -18.00 6.65 -30.80
N SER A 378 -17.28 6.93 -31.88
CA SER A 378 -16.02 6.28 -32.22
C SER A 378 -14.90 7.30 -32.23
N PHE A 379 -13.70 6.91 -31.79
CA PHE A 379 -12.53 7.77 -31.84
C PHE A 379 -11.23 7.01 -32.14
N ASP A 380 -10.28 7.69 -32.77
CA ASP A 380 -8.96 7.20 -33.18
C ASP A 380 -7.94 8.36 -33.18
N ASN A 381 -6.67 8.08 -33.48
CA ASN A 381 -5.56 9.07 -33.57
C ASN A 381 -5.50 10.02 -32.38
N PHE A 382 -5.70 9.49 -31.17
CA PHE A 382 -5.77 10.32 -29.98
C PHE A 382 -4.35 10.66 -29.51
N ARG A 383 -4.03 11.96 -29.52
CA ARG A 383 -2.71 12.51 -29.21
C ARG A 383 -2.86 13.65 -28.22
N ILE A 384 -1.94 13.75 -27.27
CA ILE A 384 -1.83 14.83 -26.30
C ILE A 384 -0.36 15.20 -26.21
N TYR A 385 -0.02 16.44 -26.49
CA TYR A 385 1.37 16.89 -26.49
C TYR A 385 1.46 18.39 -26.20
N GLU A 386 2.64 18.87 -25.86
CA GLU A 386 2.93 20.27 -25.66
C GLU A 386 2.89 21.02 -26.99
N GLY A 387 2.03 22.04 -27.08
CA GLY A 387 1.73 22.64 -28.37
C GLY A 387 0.82 23.86 -28.28
N THR A 388 0.95 24.75 -29.27
CA THR A 388 0.02 25.87 -29.50
C THR A 388 -0.91 25.62 -30.69
N GLU A 389 -0.50 24.76 -31.63
CA GLU A 389 -1.27 24.38 -32.82
C GLU A 389 -1.04 22.88 -33.14
N PRO A 390 -1.98 22.21 -33.83
CA PRO A 390 -1.82 20.87 -34.38
C PRO A 390 -0.55 20.73 -35.21
N ARG A 391 0.19 19.63 -35.03
CA ARG A 391 1.43 19.37 -35.76
C ARG A 391 1.56 17.88 -36.08
N ASP A 392 2.32 17.59 -37.12
CA ASP A 392 2.74 16.20 -37.38
C ASP A 392 3.73 15.79 -36.29
N ILE A 393 3.37 14.78 -35.50
CA ILE A 393 4.16 14.28 -34.37
C ILE A 393 4.93 12.99 -34.69
N GLY A 394 4.77 12.40 -35.88
CA GLY A 394 5.38 11.11 -36.25
C GLY A 394 5.10 9.95 -35.26
N ASP A 395 5.87 8.86 -35.38
CA ASP A 395 5.78 7.67 -34.50
C ASP A 395 6.45 7.89 -33.12
N GLU A 396 6.69 9.14 -32.71
CA GLU A 396 7.41 9.46 -31.46
C GLU A 396 6.56 9.04 -30.25
N GLN A 397 7.07 8.06 -29.50
CA GLN A 397 6.51 7.62 -28.21
C GLN A 397 6.99 8.56 -27.08
N PRO A 398 6.12 8.93 -26.12
CA PRO A 398 6.44 9.93 -25.11
C PRO A 398 7.44 9.44 -24.05
N GLU A 399 8.47 10.25 -23.74
CA GLU A 399 9.24 10.16 -22.50
C GLU A 399 8.50 10.95 -21.40
N GLY A 400 7.85 10.27 -20.45
CA GLY A 400 7.44 10.90 -19.18
C GLY A 400 5.95 10.89 -18.80
N GLY A 401 5.07 10.25 -19.57
CA GLY A 401 3.83 9.66 -19.05
C GLY A 401 4.08 8.17 -18.82
N ALA A 402 3.39 7.51 -17.89
CA ALA A 402 3.49 6.05 -17.78
C ALA A 402 2.97 5.39 -19.07
N VAL A 403 3.86 5.20 -20.03
CA VAL A 403 3.71 4.24 -21.11
C VAL A 403 3.99 2.90 -20.45
N LEU A 404 2.95 2.15 -20.09
CA LEU A 404 3.10 0.73 -19.90
C LEU A 404 3.13 0.15 -21.31
N GLU A 405 4.32 0.08 -21.92
CA GLU A 405 4.51 -0.88 -23.02
C GLU A 405 4.08 -2.26 -22.49
N LYS A 406 3.46 -3.09 -23.35
CA LYS A 406 3.13 -4.46 -22.97
C LYS A 406 4.44 -5.13 -22.58
N GLY A 407 4.63 -5.34 -21.27
CA GLY A 407 5.86 -5.88 -20.74
C GLY A 407 6.16 -7.24 -21.35
N GLU A 408 7.43 -7.63 -21.36
CA GLU A 408 7.77 -8.97 -21.79
C GLU A 408 7.23 -9.98 -20.77
N LEU A 409 6.55 -11.03 -21.24
CA LEU A 409 6.30 -12.19 -20.40
C LEU A 409 7.65 -12.81 -20.02
N LEU A 410 7.79 -13.26 -18.78
CA LEU A 410 9.01 -13.89 -18.31
C LEU A 410 9.36 -15.11 -19.18
N ALA A 411 10.45 -15.02 -19.93
CA ALA A 411 10.92 -16.07 -20.84
C ALA A 411 11.87 -17.07 -20.14
N THR A 412 11.48 -17.64 -19.00
CA THR A 412 12.27 -18.68 -18.32
C THR A 412 11.37 -19.81 -17.77
N PRO A 413 11.93 -21.02 -17.62
CA PRO A 413 11.18 -22.24 -17.92
C PRO A 413 10.21 -22.60 -16.81
N SER A 414 9.02 -23.04 -17.24
CA SER A 414 8.17 -23.94 -16.49
C SER A 414 9.00 -25.00 -15.75
N PRO A 415 8.56 -25.47 -14.57
CA PRO A 415 9.33 -26.41 -13.79
C PRO A 415 9.76 -27.62 -14.63
N THR A 416 11.05 -27.71 -14.96
CA THR A 416 11.64 -28.90 -15.59
C THR A 416 11.18 -30.14 -14.82
N PRO A 417 10.59 -31.16 -15.47
CA PRO A 417 10.11 -32.36 -14.80
C PRO A 417 11.21 -32.98 -13.94
N VAL A 418 10.87 -33.48 -12.75
CA VAL A 418 11.83 -34.13 -11.84
C VAL A 418 12.59 -35.26 -12.52
N GLN A 419 11.99 -35.93 -13.50
CA GLN A 419 12.60 -36.97 -14.32
C GLN A 419 13.78 -36.46 -15.16
N GLU A 420 13.77 -35.21 -15.62
CA GLU A 420 14.87 -34.60 -16.38
C GLU A 420 16.03 -34.18 -15.47
N LEU A 421 15.76 -33.86 -14.21
CA LEU A 421 16.77 -33.55 -13.19
C LEU A 421 17.34 -34.83 -12.53
N PHE A 422 16.53 -35.90 -12.46
CA PHE A 422 16.83 -37.19 -11.83
C PHE A 422 16.90 -38.33 -12.87
N ASP A 423 17.69 -38.13 -13.92
CA ASP A 423 17.88 -39.01 -15.08
C ASP A 423 18.13 -40.51 -14.73
N ASN A 424 19.40 -40.90 -14.47
CA ASN A 424 19.80 -42.28 -14.15
C ASN A 424 19.84 -42.59 -12.64
N GLY A 425 19.17 -41.78 -11.83
CA GLY A 425 19.15 -41.94 -10.37
C GLY A 425 18.34 -43.15 -9.92
N VAL A 426 18.65 -43.65 -8.73
CA VAL A 426 17.82 -44.66 -8.03
C VAL A 426 17.17 -44.00 -6.83
N ALA A 427 15.84 -44.09 -6.72
CA ALA A 427 15.11 -43.58 -5.57
C ALA A 427 14.35 -44.68 -4.84
N LEU A 428 14.43 -44.65 -3.51
CA LEU A 428 13.79 -45.61 -2.61
C LEU A 428 13.04 -44.88 -1.50
N TYR A 429 12.00 -45.51 -0.97
CA TYR A 429 11.27 -44.98 0.17
C TYR A 429 11.22 -45.98 1.33
N VAL A 430 11.64 -45.56 2.52
CA VAL A 430 11.74 -46.43 3.71
C VAL A 430 10.38 -47.01 4.05
N GLY A 431 10.32 -48.33 4.20
CA GLY A 431 9.08 -49.06 4.49
C GLY A 431 8.16 -49.28 3.28
N HIS A 432 8.55 -48.85 2.08
CA HIS A 432 7.74 -48.97 0.86
C HIS A 432 8.42 -49.83 -0.21
N PRO A 433 7.65 -50.66 -0.95
CA PRO A 433 8.18 -51.48 -2.04
C PRO A 433 8.35 -50.70 -3.35
N GLU A 434 7.73 -49.53 -3.49
CA GLU A 434 7.88 -48.64 -4.64
C GLU A 434 9.30 -48.09 -4.73
N ALA A 435 9.83 -48.05 -5.96
CA ALA A 435 11.15 -47.51 -6.25
C ALA A 435 11.17 -46.85 -7.63
N TYR A 436 12.15 -45.98 -7.88
CA TYR A 436 12.42 -45.41 -9.20
C TYR A 436 13.81 -45.85 -9.64
N ALA A 437 13.92 -46.42 -10.84
CA ALA A 437 15.19 -46.82 -11.43
C ALA A 437 15.04 -46.93 -12.95
N GLY A 438 16.11 -46.62 -13.69
CA GLY A 438 16.11 -46.72 -15.16
C GLY A 438 15.09 -45.81 -15.84
N GLY A 439 14.83 -44.63 -15.27
CA GLY A 439 13.90 -43.64 -15.81
C GLY A 439 12.41 -43.94 -15.57
N ALA A 440 12.07 -44.91 -14.72
CA ALA A 440 10.68 -45.31 -14.49
C ALA A 440 10.40 -45.71 -13.04
N LEU A 441 9.13 -45.53 -12.63
CA LEU A 441 8.59 -46.13 -11.41
C LEU A 441 8.53 -47.65 -11.57
N THR A 442 8.95 -48.35 -10.53
CA THR A 442 9.04 -49.81 -10.45
C THR A 442 8.87 -50.27 -9.00
N LYS A 443 9.14 -51.54 -8.73
CA LYS A 443 9.25 -52.09 -7.38
C LYS A 443 10.66 -52.58 -7.10
N LEU A 444 11.07 -52.50 -5.84
CA LEU A 444 12.30 -53.11 -5.33
C LEU A 444 12.39 -54.60 -5.66
N ASP A 445 11.24 -55.27 -5.68
CA ASP A 445 11.09 -56.65 -6.07
C ASP A 445 9.72 -56.87 -6.72
N LEU A 446 9.71 -57.22 -8.01
CA LEU A 446 8.48 -57.47 -8.77
C LEU A 446 7.69 -58.69 -8.27
N GLN A 447 8.29 -59.56 -7.45
CA GLN A 447 7.69 -60.78 -6.95
C GLN A 447 7.36 -60.72 -5.44
N ASN A 448 7.81 -59.68 -4.73
CA ASN A 448 7.70 -59.63 -3.28
C ASN A 448 7.67 -58.21 -2.69
N ASP A 449 6.47 -57.69 -2.44
CA ASP A 449 6.24 -56.37 -1.84
C ASP A 449 6.73 -56.25 -0.37
N ALA A 450 7.14 -57.34 0.27
CA ALA A 450 7.76 -57.28 1.61
C ALA A 450 9.22 -56.80 1.56
N VAL A 451 9.85 -56.77 0.38
CA VAL A 451 11.21 -56.24 0.21
C VAL A 451 11.14 -54.72 0.19
N VAL A 452 11.52 -54.09 1.30
CA VAL A 452 11.53 -52.64 1.49
C VAL A 452 12.84 -52.17 2.13
N PRO A 453 13.23 -50.88 2.01
CA PRO A 453 14.32 -50.34 2.81
C PRO A 453 13.91 -50.34 4.28
N VAL A 454 14.78 -50.80 5.17
CA VAL A 454 14.46 -50.97 6.60
C VAL A 454 15.53 -50.35 7.48
N ILE A 455 15.12 -49.80 8.61
CA ILE A 455 16.04 -49.27 9.62
C ILE A 455 16.32 -50.38 10.65
N VAL A 456 17.60 -50.75 10.80
CA VAL A 456 18.07 -51.76 11.75
C VAL A 456 19.27 -51.20 12.51
N GLY A 457 19.11 -50.96 13.81
CA GLY A 457 20.20 -50.44 14.66
C GLY A 457 20.76 -49.10 14.17
N ASP A 458 19.87 -48.14 13.90
CA ASP A 458 20.21 -46.81 13.37
C ASP A 458 20.95 -46.82 12.02
N ARG A 459 20.75 -47.88 11.23
CA ARG A 459 21.26 -48.01 9.86
C ARG A 459 20.16 -48.41 8.90
N THR A 460 20.07 -47.69 7.79
CA THR A 460 19.17 -48.06 6.69
C THR A 460 19.81 -49.17 5.86
N LEU A 461 19.12 -50.30 5.77
CA LEU A 461 19.49 -51.44 4.93
C LEU A 461 18.69 -51.41 3.64
N VAL A 462 19.37 -51.66 2.52
CA VAL A 462 18.81 -51.59 1.16
C VAL A 462 19.20 -52.82 0.32
N PRO A 463 18.39 -53.23 -0.67
CA PRO A 463 18.67 -54.37 -1.52
C PRO A 463 19.75 -54.04 -2.56
N ILE A 464 20.95 -54.64 -2.42
CA ILE A 464 22.10 -54.31 -3.27
C ILE A 464 21.84 -54.57 -4.76
N ARG A 465 21.15 -55.68 -5.10
CA ARG A 465 20.90 -56.04 -6.50
C ARG A 465 20.12 -54.96 -7.22
N PHE A 466 19.01 -54.50 -6.62
CA PHE A 466 18.14 -53.50 -7.24
C PHE A 466 18.89 -52.20 -7.52
N ILE A 467 19.64 -51.69 -6.54
CA ILE A 467 20.42 -50.46 -6.70
C ILE A 467 21.50 -50.63 -7.76
N ALA A 468 22.25 -51.73 -7.70
CA ALA A 468 23.33 -52.03 -8.65
C ALA A 468 22.82 -52.13 -10.09
N GLU A 469 21.76 -52.92 -10.33
CA GLU A 469 21.14 -53.06 -11.65
C GLU A 469 20.50 -51.75 -12.13
N GLY A 470 19.98 -50.93 -11.21
CA GLY A 470 19.47 -49.58 -11.50
C GLY A 470 20.51 -48.64 -12.11
N PHE A 471 21.79 -48.83 -11.80
CA PHE A 471 22.92 -48.13 -12.43
C PHE A 471 23.57 -48.93 -13.58
N GLY A 472 22.93 -50.02 -14.04
CA GLY A 472 23.43 -50.83 -15.15
C GLY A 472 24.50 -51.86 -14.77
N ALA A 473 24.74 -52.11 -13.49
CA ALA A 473 25.70 -53.12 -13.04
C ALA A 473 25.19 -54.55 -13.29
N GLN A 474 26.11 -55.49 -13.47
CA GLN A 474 25.81 -56.93 -13.53
C GLN A 474 25.95 -57.56 -12.15
N VAL A 475 24.95 -58.32 -11.71
CA VAL A 475 24.93 -58.94 -10.37
C VAL A 475 24.94 -60.46 -10.46
N GLY A 476 26.08 -61.07 -10.14
CA GLY A 476 26.29 -62.50 -10.00
C GLY A 476 26.04 -63.02 -8.59
N TRP A 477 25.67 -64.30 -8.49
CA TRP A 477 25.49 -65.02 -7.22
C TRP A 477 26.13 -66.41 -7.30
N ASP A 478 27.01 -66.72 -6.34
CA ASP A 478 27.56 -68.06 -6.12
C ASP A 478 26.91 -68.69 -4.88
N GLU A 479 26.07 -69.69 -5.13
CA GLU A 479 25.35 -70.42 -4.07
C GLU A 479 26.28 -71.22 -3.16
N ALA A 480 27.39 -71.77 -3.69
CA ALA A 480 28.29 -72.62 -2.94
C ALA A 480 29.09 -71.82 -1.91
N THR A 481 29.44 -70.58 -2.25
CA THR A 481 30.20 -69.69 -1.37
C THR A 481 29.34 -68.61 -0.70
N GLN A 482 28.04 -68.55 -1.02
CA GLN A 482 27.12 -67.52 -0.57
C GLN A 482 27.65 -66.11 -0.88
N THR A 483 28.20 -65.94 -2.09
CA THR A 483 28.90 -64.72 -2.52
C THR A 483 28.11 -63.99 -3.59
N ALA A 484 27.83 -62.71 -3.35
CA ALA A 484 27.33 -61.78 -4.36
C ALA A 484 28.51 -61.07 -5.03
N THR A 485 28.44 -60.92 -6.36
CA THR A 485 29.42 -60.17 -7.17
C THR A 485 28.69 -59.10 -7.96
N VAL A 486 29.10 -57.84 -7.82
CA VAL A 486 28.55 -56.72 -8.60
C VAL A 486 29.66 -56.14 -9.47
N GLU A 487 29.40 -56.04 -10.77
CA GLU A 487 30.32 -55.48 -11.75
C GLU A 487 29.69 -54.22 -12.38
N LEU A 488 30.29 -53.05 -12.12
CA LEU A 488 29.91 -51.76 -12.70
C LEU A 488 31.16 -51.10 -13.27
N ASP A 489 31.20 -50.89 -14.58
CA ASP A 489 32.37 -50.40 -15.31
C ASP A 489 33.66 -51.18 -14.98
N SER A 490 34.64 -50.53 -14.33
CA SER A 490 35.89 -51.16 -13.88
C SER A 490 35.87 -51.58 -12.41
N ARG A 491 34.75 -51.39 -11.69
CA ARG A 491 34.60 -51.73 -10.28
C ARG A 491 33.97 -53.12 -10.13
N VAL A 492 34.67 -53.98 -9.38
CA VAL A 492 34.17 -55.30 -8.98
C VAL A 492 33.99 -55.32 -7.47
N VAL A 493 32.76 -55.56 -7.04
CA VAL A 493 32.38 -55.64 -5.64
C VAL A 493 32.05 -57.09 -5.30
N THR A 494 32.70 -57.67 -4.29
CA THR A 494 32.39 -59.03 -3.82
C THR A 494 32.06 -59.05 -2.34
N LEU A 495 31.00 -59.76 -1.99
CA LEU A 495 30.48 -59.83 -0.62
C LEU A 495 30.02 -61.24 -0.30
N THR A 496 30.33 -61.72 0.91
CA THR A 496 29.81 -63.00 1.43
C THR A 496 28.72 -62.74 2.49
N ILE A 497 27.60 -63.44 2.41
CA ILE A 497 26.49 -63.31 3.38
C ILE A 497 26.98 -63.63 4.80
N GLY A 498 26.55 -62.82 5.77
CA GLY A 498 26.96 -62.93 7.17
C GLY A 498 28.35 -62.37 7.47
N SER A 499 29.08 -61.87 6.47
CA SER A 499 30.34 -61.16 6.68
C SER A 499 30.10 -59.69 7.04
N ASP A 500 30.97 -59.16 7.89
CA ASP A 500 31.13 -57.74 8.22
C ASP A 500 32.10 -57.03 7.26
N THR A 501 32.58 -57.73 6.23
CA THR A 501 33.58 -57.24 5.28
C THR A 501 33.09 -57.48 3.85
N MET A 502 33.19 -56.46 3.02
CA MET A 502 33.04 -56.54 1.56
C MET A 502 34.36 -56.17 0.87
N TYR A 503 34.50 -56.49 -0.42
CA TYR A 503 35.68 -56.12 -1.18
C TYR A 503 35.29 -55.24 -2.38
N ILE A 504 36.00 -54.13 -2.59
CA ILE A 504 35.84 -53.21 -3.72
C ILE A 504 37.16 -53.20 -4.48
N GLY A 505 37.18 -53.69 -5.72
CA GLY A 505 38.41 -53.79 -6.51
C GLY A 505 39.49 -54.69 -5.89
N GLY A 506 39.10 -55.57 -4.96
CA GLY A 506 40.00 -56.44 -4.19
C GLY A 506 40.47 -55.86 -2.85
N GLU A 507 40.12 -54.61 -2.53
CA GLU A 507 40.41 -54.00 -1.23
C GLU A 507 39.27 -54.25 -0.24
N ALA A 508 39.60 -54.55 1.03
CA ALA A 508 38.61 -54.84 2.06
C ALA A 508 37.97 -53.54 2.60
N ALA A 509 36.64 -53.48 2.63
CA ALA A 509 35.82 -52.43 3.22
C ALA A 509 34.91 -53.01 4.32
N ALA A 510 34.91 -52.38 5.49
CA ALA A 510 34.12 -52.83 6.63
C ALA A 510 32.65 -52.40 6.51
N LEU A 511 31.74 -53.23 7.00
CA LEU A 511 30.31 -52.96 7.04
C LEU A 511 29.87 -52.62 8.47
N ASP A 512 29.12 -51.53 8.62
CA ASP A 512 28.51 -51.13 9.89
C ASP A 512 27.51 -52.19 10.44
N VAL A 513 26.87 -52.91 9.52
CA VAL A 513 25.98 -54.03 9.79
C VAL A 513 26.32 -55.14 8.80
N ALA A 514 26.57 -56.35 9.29
CA ALA A 514 26.89 -57.50 8.45
C ALA A 514 25.82 -57.71 7.37
N ALA A 515 26.23 -58.20 6.20
CA ALA A 515 25.31 -58.50 5.11
C ALA A 515 24.26 -59.53 5.54
N GLN A 516 23.00 -59.17 5.41
CA GLN A 516 21.89 -59.98 5.87
C GLN A 516 21.00 -60.40 4.71
N THR A 517 20.34 -61.55 4.88
CA THR A 517 19.26 -61.97 3.99
C THR A 517 17.93 -61.59 4.64
N MET A 518 17.14 -60.78 3.96
CA MET A 518 15.76 -60.47 4.34
C MET A 518 14.86 -60.71 3.14
N HIS A 519 13.78 -61.48 3.33
CA HIS A 519 12.84 -61.79 2.26
C HIS A 519 13.51 -62.37 0.99
N ASP A 520 14.51 -63.25 1.18
CA ASP A 520 15.35 -63.85 0.12
C ASP A 520 16.13 -62.84 -0.73
N ARG A 521 16.43 -61.66 -0.17
CA ARG A 521 17.26 -60.62 -0.78
C ARG A 521 18.43 -60.23 0.11
N THR A 522 19.57 -59.93 -0.51
CA THR A 522 20.77 -59.45 0.18
C THR A 522 20.62 -57.97 0.50
N MET A 523 20.63 -57.66 1.79
CA MET A 523 20.50 -56.31 2.33
C MET A 523 21.83 -55.83 2.88
N LEU A 524 22.18 -54.57 2.57
CA LEU A 524 23.42 -53.93 3.00
C LEU A 524 23.16 -52.52 3.55
N PRO A 525 24.05 -52.00 4.42
CA PRO A 525 24.04 -50.59 4.79
C PRO A 525 24.10 -49.69 3.56
N LEU A 526 23.18 -48.71 3.48
CA LEU A 526 23.08 -47.76 2.36
C LEU A 526 24.41 -47.10 1.99
N ARG A 527 25.17 -46.64 3.00
CA ARG A 527 26.49 -46.04 2.79
C ARG A 527 27.47 -46.99 2.10
N ALA A 528 27.51 -48.24 2.53
CA ALA A 528 28.41 -49.24 1.94
C ALA A 528 28.06 -49.50 0.47
N VAL A 529 26.77 -49.51 0.11
CA VAL A 529 26.32 -49.64 -1.28
C VAL A 529 26.76 -48.44 -2.12
N ALA A 530 26.61 -47.22 -1.61
CA ALA A 530 27.01 -46.00 -2.30
C ALA A 530 28.51 -45.92 -2.56
N GLU A 531 29.32 -46.18 -1.52
CA GLU A 531 30.79 -46.21 -1.64
C GLU A 531 31.27 -47.29 -2.62
N ALA A 532 30.63 -48.46 -2.60
CA ALA A 532 30.94 -49.56 -3.49
C ALA A 532 30.74 -49.20 -4.97
N LEU A 533 29.64 -48.48 -5.26
CA LEU A 533 29.21 -48.12 -6.62
C LEU A 533 29.71 -46.75 -7.10
N ASP A 534 30.45 -46.01 -6.27
CA ASP A 534 30.89 -44.63 -6.56
C ASP A 534 29.71 -43.66 -6.78
N LYS A 535 28.75 -43.70 -5.87
CA LYS A 535 27.51 -42.90 -5.95
C LYS A 535 27.37 -41.96 -4.77
N GLN A 536 26.66 -40.86 -4.98
CA GLN A 536 26.21 -39.99 -3.89
C GLN A 536 24.88 -40.50 -3.33
N VAL A 537 24.69 -40.29 -2.04
CA VAL A 537 23.43 -40.57 -1.35
C VAL A 537 22.93 -39.28 -0.72
N PHE A 538 21.72 -38.93 -1.09
CA PHE A 538 20.91 -37.95 -0.39
C PHE A 538 19.85 -38.66 0.45
N TRP A 539 19.73 -38.25 1.70
CA TRP A 539 18.79 -38.79 2.67
C TRP A 539 17.87 -37.68 3.17
N ASP A 540 16.56 -37.90 3.08
CA ASP A 540 15.55 -37.00 3.63
C ASP A 540 14.87 -37.63 4.87
N ASP A 541 14.56 -36.78 5.85
CA ASP A 541 13.96 -37.18 7.13
C ASP A 541 12.56 -37.82 6.98
N ARG A 542 11.87 -37.57 5.86
CA ARG A 542 10.59 -38.22 5.53
C ARG A 542 10.77 -39.67 5.10
N GLY A 543 12.02 -40.15 4.98
CA GLY A 543 12.39 -41.52 4.63
C GLY A 543 12.78 -41.73 3.17
N LEU A 544 12.96 -40.65 2.39
CA LEU A 544 13.39 -40.73 0.99
C LEU A 544 14.90 -40.99 0.91
N ILE A 545 15.28 -41.86 -0.02
CA ILE A 545 16.66 -42.15 -0.36
C ILE A 545 16.82 -41.85 -1.85
N LEU A 546 17.72 -40.92 -2.18
CA LEU A 546 18.09 -40.63 -3.55
C LEU A 546 19.55 -41.00 -3.77
N ILE A 547 19.82 -41.76 -4.82
CA ILE A 547 21.15 -42.21 -5.18
C ILE A 547 21.46 -41.66 -6.58
N THR A 548 22.55 -40.92 -6.71
CA THR A 548 22.96 -40.19 -7.92
C THR A 548 24.42 -40.47 -8.27
N ASP A 549 24.86 -40.02 -9.45
CA ASP A 549 26.27 -40.07 -9.84
C ASP A 549 27.16 -39.23 -8.90
N ALA A 550 28.45 -39.59 -8.80
CA ALA A 550 29.40 -39.00 -7.86
C ALA A 550 29.54 -37.46 -7.97
N ASP A 551 29.31 -36.91 -9.17
CA ASP A 551 29.39 -35.49 -9.52
C ASP A 551 28.07 -34.72 -9.32
N LYS A 552 27.00 -35.41 -8.91
CA LYS A 552 25.68 -34.83 -8.64
C LYS A 552 25.39 -34.94 -7.15
N GLU A 553 25.83 -33.94 -6.40
CA GLU A 553 25.43 -33.75 -5.00
C GLU A 553 24.07 -33.06 -4.96
N LEU A 554 23.14 -33.61 -4.17
CA LEU A 554 21.82 -33.02 -3.98
C LEU A 554 21.77 -32.29 -2.64
N ASP A 555 21.28 -31.06 -2.63
CA ASP A 555 21.00 -30.28 -1.43
C ASP A 555 19.50 -30.31 -1.10
N ALA A 556 19.17 -30.43 0.19
CA ALA A 556 17.78 -30.55 0.62
C ALA A 556 16.92 -29.32 0.29
N VAL A 557 17.55 -28.16 0.16
CA VAL A 557 16.92 -26.86 -0.09
C VAL A 557 16.98 -26.54 -1.58
N GLU A 558 18.18 -26.57 -2.18
CA GLU A 558 18.38 -26.22 -3.59
C GLU A 558 17.71 -27.24 -4.52
N ASP A 559 17.72 -28.53 -4.17
CA ASP A 559 17.12 -29.60 -4.96
C ASP A 559 15.78 -30.10 -4.41
N SER A 560 15.13 -29.32 -3.54
CA SER A 560 13.83 -29.65 -2.92
C SER A 560 12.78 -30.12 -3.94
N ARG A 561 12.80 -29.56 -5.16
CA ARG A 561 11.95 -30.00 -6.28
C ARG A 561 12.19 -31.46 -6.67
N VAL A 562 13.45 -31.89 -6.79
CA VAL A 562 13.82 -33.27 -7.11
C VAL A 562 13.44 -34.21 -5.96
N VAL A 563 13.71 -33.77 -4.73
CA VAL A 563 13.39 -34.51 -3.50
C VAL A 563 11.89 -34.77 -3.40
N ASP A 564 11.08 -33.72 -3.52
CA ASP A 564 9.64 -33.78 -3.30
C ASP A 564 8.91 -34.53 -4.41
N GLY A 565 9.26 -34.29 -5.68
CA GLY A 565 8.63 -35.03 -6.79
C GLY A 565 8.96 -36.51 -6.78
N MET A 566 10.17 -36.88 -6.35
CA MET A 566 10.52 -38.28 -6.22
C MET A 566 9.82 -38.95 -5.04
N LEU A 567 9.64 -38.23 -3.92
CA LEU A 567 8.83 -38.72 -2.80
C LEU A 567 7.37 -38.93 -3.20
N SER A 568 6.78 -38.00 -3.97
CA SER A 568 5.41 -38.11 -4.50
C SER A 568 5.26 -39.30 -5.44
N LEU A 569 6.18 -39.45 -6.40
CA LEU A 569 6.19 -40.58 -7.33
C LEU A 569 6.20 -41.92 -6.60
N LEU A 570 7.01 -42.05 -5.55
CA LEU A 570 7.12 -43.28 -4.77
C LEU A 570 5.91 -43.53 -3.85
N ARG A 571 5.22 -42.49 -3.38
CA ARG A 571 4.04 -42.63 -2.50
C ARG A 571 2.76 -42.88 -3.26
N PHE A 572 2.59 -42.20 -4.39
CA PHE A 572 1.30 -42.10 -5.08
C PHE A 572 1.31 -42.74 -6.46
N GLY A 573 2.48 -43.12 -6.98
CA GLY A 573 2.62 -43.80 -8.27
C GLY A 573 2.68 -42.87 -9.47
N GLU A 574 2.55 -41.56 -9.25
CA GLU A 574 2.64 -40.52 -10.24
C GLU A 574 3.42 -39.33 -9.66
N ILE A 575 4.23 -38.67 -10.50
CA ILE A 575 4.73 -37.34 -10.15
C ILE A 575 3.52 -36.44 -10.34
N ASP A 576 3.00 -35.90 -9.24
CA ASP A 576 2.03 -34.82 -9.37
C ASP A 576 2.76 -33.60 -9.92
N THR A 577 2.80 -33.44 -11.25
CA THR A 577 3.46 -32.31 -11.90
C THR A 577 2.74 -30.98 -11.64
N ARG A 578 1.53 -31.04 -11.09
CA ARG A 578 0.75 -29.88 -10.65
C ARG A 578 1.27 -29.37 -9.30
N TYR A 579 1.93 -30.24 -8.53
CA TYR A 579 2.66 -29.90 -7.31
C TYR A 579 3.78 -30.89 -7.00
N ASN A 580 5.04 -30.45 -7.04
CA ASN A 580 6.10 -31.19 -6.36
C ASN A 580 5.95 -31.04 -4.83
N GLN A 581 5.12 -31.86 -4.19
CA GLN A 581 4.78 -31.73 -2.76
C GLN A 581 5.73 -32.54 -1.86
N SER A 582 6.35 -31.90 -0.88
CA SER A 582 5.82 -31.80 0.48
C SER A 582 6.63 -30.70 1.17
N PRO A 583 6.17 -29.44 1.14
CA PRO A 583 6.95 -28.32 1.67
C PRO A 583 7.33 -28.60 3.11
N ARG A 584 8.64 -28.56 3.43
CA ARG A 584 9.07 -28.43 4.83
C ARG A 584 8.65 -27.04 5.28
N PHE A 585 7.48 -26.96 5.89
CA PHE A 585 7.04 -25.71 6.50
C PHE A 585 7.98 -25.35 7.64
N THR A 586 8.41 -24.09 7.67
CA THR A 586 9.33 -23.58 8.68
C THR A 586 8.68 -23.74 10.06
N GLN A 587 9.39 -24.39 10.99
CA GLN A 587 8.81 -24.80 12.28
C GLN A 587 8.26 -23.62 13.08
N SER A 588 8.92 -22.46 13.06
CA SER A 588 8.42 -21.25 13.74
C SER A 588 7.10 -20.74 13.16
N ILE A 589 6.88 -20.87 11.85
CA ILE A 589 5.61 -20.51 11.19
C ILE A 589 4.53 -21.54 11.53
N VAL A 590 4.90 -22.83 11.66
CA VAL A 590 4.00 -23.88 12.15
C VAL A 590 3.56 -23.61 13.59
N ASP A 591 4.50 -23.28 14.48
CA ASP A 591 4.23 -22.92 15.87
C ASP A 591 3.32 -21.69 15.92
N GLU A 592 3.63 -20.64 15.16
CA GLU A 592 2.81 -19.43 15.04
C GLU A 592 1.38 -19.71 14.54
N ALA A 593 1.22 -20.58 13.55
CA ALA A 593 -0.09 -20.97 13.04
C ALA A 593 -0.92 -21.71 14.10
N ILE A 594 -0.27 -22.56 14.91
CA ILE A 594 -0.94 -23.27 16.00
C ILE A 594 -1.29 -22.31 17.15
N ASP A 595 -0.44 -21.32 17.44
CA ASP A 595 -0.67 -20.34 18.50
C ASP A 595 -1.66 -19.23 18.14
N THR A 596 -1.89 -19.01 16.85
CA THR A 596 -2.82 -17.99 16.37
C THR A 596 -4.20 -18.19 16.99
N PRO A 597 -4.86 -17.16 17.56
CA PRO A 597 -6.18 -17.27 18.18
C PRO A 597 -7.26 -17.80 17.23
N LEU A 598 -8.33 -18.35 17.81
CA LEU A 598 -9.49 -18.80 17.03
C LEU A 598 -10.20 -17.63 16.35
N ILE A 599 -10.47 -17.74 15.04
CA ILE A 599 -11.33 -16.78 14.32
C ILE A 599 -12.76 -16.84 14.87
N ARG A 600 -13.34 -15.66 15.06
CA ARG A 600 -14.76 -15.45 15.40
C ARG A 600 -15.26 -14.22 14.66
N PHE A 601 -16.32 -14.37 13.89
CA PHE A 601 -16.94 -13.27 13.15
C PHE A 601 -17.89 -12.49 14.08
N THR A 602 -17.35 -11.80 15.09
CA THR A 602 -18.15 -11.16 16.16
C THR A 602 -18.23 -9.63 16.09
N ALA A 603 -17.43 -8.99 15.24
CA ALA A 603 -17.58 -7.57 14.97
C ALA A 603 -18.95 -7.30 14.34
N GLY A 604 -19.59 -6.15 14.62
CA GLY A 604 -20.91 -5.86 14.06
C GLY A 604 -20.96 -6.05 12.54
N ARG A 605 -22.10 -6.55 12.02
CA ARG A 605 -22.46 -6.47 10.58
C ARG A 605 -22.04 -5.08 10.11
N ASN A 606 -21.22 -4.98 9.05
CA ASN A 606 -20.63 -3.72 8.52
C ASN A 606 -19.23 -3.29 9.04
N SER A 607 -18.54 -4.06 9.88
CA SER A 607 -17.15 -3.65 10.18
C SER A 607 -16.29 -3.86 8.93
N SER A 608 -15.75 -2.76 8.37
CA SER A 608 -14.63 -2.79 7.41
C SER A 608 -13.40 -3.51 7.97
N ASN A 609 -13.45 -3.94 9.23
CA ASN A 609 -12.40 -4.63 9.96
C ASN A 609 -12.30 -6.12 9.61
N VAL A 610 -13.38 -6.81 9.19
CA VAL A 610 -13.35 -8.28 8.96
C VAL A 610 -12.53 -8.74 7.73
N GLY A 611 -11.84 -7.82 7.06
CA GLY A 611 -10.84 -8.14 6.02
C GLY A 611 -9.60 -7.24 6.04
N TRP A 612 -9.60 -6.18 6.86
CA TRP A 612 -8.48 -5.23 6.95
C TRP A 612 -7.82 -5.18 8.34
N SER A 613 -8.52 -5.64 9.40
CA SER A 613 -7.95 -5.78 10.75
C SER A 613 -7.32 -7.15 10.97
N ASN A 614 -6.26 -7.16 11.79
CA ASN A 614 -5.25 -8.21 11.84
C ASN A 614 -5.71 -9.62 12.34
N PRO A 615 -6.62 -9.80 13.32
CA PRO A 615 -6.77 -11.10 13.96
C PRO A 615 -7.56 -12.13 13.13
N GLU A 616 -8.68 -11.77 12.50
CA GLU A 616 -9.48 -12.70 11.70
C GLU A 616 -8.72 -13.15 10.44
N GLN A 617 -8.02 -12.24 9.80
CA GLN A 617 -7.22 -12.54 8.61
C GLN A 617 -6.12 -13.55 8.93
N LYS A 618 -5.31 -13.30 9.97
CA LYS A 618 -4.26 -14.23 10.41
C LYS A 618 -4.82 -15.59 10.81
N ALA A 619 -5.92 -15.62 11.55
CA ALA A 619 -6.56 -16.86 11.99
C ALA A 619 -7.12 -17.69 10.83
N SER A 620 -7.76 -17.06 9.84
CA SER A 620 -8.24 -17.76 8.64
C SER A 620 -7.09 -18.36 7.81
N LYS A 621 -5.94 -17.66 7.76
CA LYS A 621 -4.72 -18.15 7.10
C LYS A 621 -4.07 -19.30 7.83
N ALA A 622 -3.91 -19.18 9.15
CA ALA A 622 -3.40 -20.25 9.98
C ALA A 622 -4.24 -21.53 9.79
N MET A 623 -5.57 -21.37 9.75
CA MET A 623 -6.48 -22.48 9.48
C MET A 623 -6.25 -23.10 8.09
N TYR A 624 -6.13 -22.29 7.03
CA TYR A 624 -5.86 -22.80 5.68
C TYR A 624 -4.49 -23.47 5.57
N PHE A 625 -3.45 -22.81 6.07
CA PHE A 625 -2.08 -23.31 6.10
C PHE A 625 -1.97 -24.69 6.76
N LEU A 626 -2.56 -24.87 7.94
CA LEU A 626 -2.54 -26.15 8.65
C LEU A 626 -3.40 -27.22 7.97
N THR A 627 -4.54 -26.83 7.38
CA THR A 627 -5.40 -27.77 6.61
C THR A 627 -4.68 -28.25 5.35
N LEU A 628 -3.99 -27.33 4.67
CA LEU A 628 -3.15 -27.62 3.51
C LEU A 628 -2.01 -28.55 3.91
N ALA A 629 -1.26 -28.23 4.98
CA ALA A 629 -0.18 -29.09 5.45
C ALA A 629 -0.64 -30.54 5.69
N GLU A 630 -1.76 -30.72 6.36
CA GLU A 630 -2.32 -32.06 6.59
C GLU A 630 -2.75 -32.74 5.29
N TYR A 631 -3.40 -32.01 4.37
CA TYR A 631 -3.77 -32.54 3.05
C TYR A 631 -2.55 -33.02 2.26
N LEU A 632 -1.44 -32.27 2.32
CA LEU A 632 -0.17 -32.60 1.68
C LEU A 632 0.62 -33.71 2.42
N GLY A 633 0.08 -34.26 3.51
CA GLY A 633 0.73 -35.28 4.34
C GLY A 633 1.90 -34.76 5.19
N VAL A 634 1.98 -33.45 5.43
CA VAL A 634 2.98 -32.80 6.27
C VAL A 634 2.47 -32.73 7.70
N ARG A 635 3.05 -33.55 8.58
CA ARG A 635 2.67 -33.56 9.99
C ARG A 635 3.19 -32.30 10.70
N THR A 636 2.32 -31.35 10.95
CA THR A 636 2.61 -30.16 11.75
C THR A 636 2.38 -30.41 13.25
N VAL A 637 3.41 -30.20 14.05
CA VAL A 637 3.37 -30.34 15.52
C VAL A 637 4.04 -29.14 16.13
N HIS A 638 3.39 -28.51 17.11
CA HIS A 638 3.97 -27.40 17.86
C HIS A 638 5.18 -27.89 18.64
N SER A 639 6.32 -27.23 18.50
CA SER A 639 7.61 -27.62 19.07
C SER A 639 7.59 -27.73 20.61
N ASP A 640 7.00 -26.75 21.29
CA ASP A 640 6.92 -26.74 22.77
C ASP A 640 5.75 -27.54 23.35
N THR A 641 4.54 -27.40 22.79
CA THR A 641 3.32 -27.96 23.39
C THR A 641 2.98 -29.37 22.92
N GLY A 642 3.55 -29.82 21.80
CA GLY A 642 3.20 -31.08 21.14
C GLY A 642 1.82 -31.10 20.50
N LYS A 643 1.08 -29.98 20.53
CA LYS A 643 -0.23 -29.84 19.89
C LYS A 643 -0.09 -29.97 18.37
N THR A 644 -0.98 -30.73 17.75
CA THR A 644 -0.95 -30.97 16.30
C THR A 644 -1.75 -29.94 15.53
N GLY A 645 -1.39 -29.71 14.26
CA GLY A 645 -2.17 -28.87 13.36
C GLY A 645 -3.59 -29.40 13.15
N VAL A 646 -3.79 -30.73 13.10
CA VAL A 646 -5.13 -31.35 13.00
C VAL A 646 -6.00 -30.99 14.20
N GLU A 647 -5.46 -31.07 15.42
CA GLU A 647 -6.20 -30.65 16.63
C GLU A 647 -6.59 -29.17 16.55
N ARG A 648 -5.67 -28.31 16.08
CA ARG A 648 -5.92 -26.87 15.91
C ARG A 648 -7.01 -26.59 14.88
N VAL A 649 -6.98 -27.25 13.72
CA VAL A 649 -8.01 -27.09 12.68
C VAL A 649 -9.37 -27.56 13.18
N LEU A 650 -9.44 -28.69 13.88
CA LEU A 650 -10.69 -29.19 14.44
C LEU A 650 -11.29 -28.24 15.50
N GLU A 651 -10.47 -27.65 16.36
CA GLU A 651 -10.93 -26.60 17.28
C GLU A 651 -11.55 -25.43 16.53
N GLN A 652 -10.94 -25.02 15.42
CA GLN A 652 -11.41 -23.90 14.63
C GLN A 652 -12.72 -24.17 13.89
N LEU A 653 -12.83 -25.32 13.21
CA LEU A 653 -14.06 -25.71 12.51
C LEU A 653 -15.24 -25.79 13.49
N ARG A 654 -15.01 -26.37 14.68
CA ARG A 654 -16.02 -26.45 15.75
C ARG A 654 -16.43 -25.08 16.28
N ALA A 655 -15.46 -24.18 16.44
CA ALA A 655 -15.73 -22.81 16.88
C ALA A 655 -16.54 -22.01 15.84
N LEU A 656 -16.25 -22.16 14.55
CA LEU A 656 -17.00 -21.50 13.48
C LEU A 656 -18.47 -21.91 13.47
N VAL A 657 -18.77 -23.19 13.73
CA VAL A 657 -20.15 -23.71 13.69
C VAL A 657 -20.86 -23.71 15.05
N SER A 658 -20.29 -23.06 16.07
CA SER A 658 -20.94 -22.99 17.40
C SER A 658 -22.06 -21.94 17.50
N GLY A 659 -22.32 -21.18 16.43
CA GLY A 659 -23.28 -20.08 16.40
C GLY A 659 -22.71 -18.76 16.93
N GLY A 660 -23.00 -17.65 16.24
CA GLY A 660 -22.47 -16.32 16.54
C GLY A 660 -21.00 -16.11 16.21
N ASN A 661 -20.34 -17.12 15.65
CA ASN A 661 -18.94 -17.10 15.25
C ASN A 661 -18.76 -17.32 13.75
N GLU A 662 -19.79 -17.76 13.03
CA GLU A 662 -19.75 -18.07 11.61
C GLU A 662 -19.64 -16.81 10.73
N PRO A 663 -19.05 -16.93 9.51
CA PRO A 663 -19.08 -15.87 8.50
C PRO A 663 -20.45 -15.22 8.35
N PHE A 664 -20.48 -13.90 8.18
CA PHE A 664 -21.72 -13.14 7.99
C PHE A 664 -22.47 -13.52 6.71
N CYS A 665 -21.77 -14.11 5.74
CA CYS A 665 -22.31 -14.34 4.39
C CYS A 665 -22.90 -13.05 3.81
N CYS A 666 -22.23 -11.92 4.03
CA CYS A 666 -22.51 -10.63 3.41
C CYS A 666 -21.38 -10.25 2.44
N SER A 667 -21.73 -9.81 1.25
CA SER A 667 -20.79 -9.44 0.18
C SER A 667 -20.01 -8.18 0.53
N GLY A 668 -18.77 -8.09 0.10
CA GLY A 668 -17.83 -6.99 0.41
C GLY A 668 -16.39 -7.49 0.48
N PRO A 669 -15.42 -6.66 0.88
CA PRO A 669 -14.01 -7.04 1.04
C PRO A 669 -13.78 -7.89 2.32
N TYR A 670 -14.59 -8.93 2.50
CA TYR A 670 -14.54 -9.87 3.62
C TYR A 670 -13.55 -10.98 3.31
N LEU A 671 -12.26 -10.64 3.20
CA LEU A 671 -11.21 -11.53 2.66
C LEU A 671 -11.35 -12.95 3.22
N ALA A 672 -11.39 -13.07 4.56
CA ALA A 672 -11.49 -14.33 5.30
C ALA A 672 -12.65 -15.26 4.90
N HIS A 673 -13.71 -14.78 4.23
CA HIS A 673 -14.77 -15.64 3.68
C HIS A 673 -14.21 -16.55 2.57
N SER A 674 -13.29 -16.05 1.75
CA SER A 674 -12.60 -16.83 0.73
C SER A 674 -11.76 -17.94 1.37
N GLU A 675 -10.92 -17.60 2.36
CA GLU A 675 -10.11 -18.57 3.10
C GLU A 675 -10.99 -19.64 3.77
N VAL A 676 -12.08 -19.24 4.44
CA VAL A 676 -13.02 -20.20 5.05
C VAL A 676 -13.59 -21.15 3.99
N SER A 677 -14.05 -20.64 2.84
CA SER A 677 -14.54 -21.52 1.76
C SER A 677 -13.45 -22.48 1.25
N SER A 678 -12.22 -22.00 1.15
CA SER A 678 -11.08 -22.79 0.71
C SER A 678 -10.75 -23.91 1.70
N VAL A 679 -10.82 -23.62 3.01
CA VAL A 679 -10.68 -24.61 4.09
C VAL A 679 -11.79 -25.64 4.06
N LEU A 680 -13.04 -25.24 3.89
CA LEU A 680 -14.16 -26.19 3.89
C LEU A 680 -14.01 -27.23 2.78
N LEU A 681 -13.63 -26.79 1.58
CA LEU A 681 -13.30 -27.70 0.46
C LEU A 681 -12.16 -28.63 0.84
N LEU A 682 -11.04 -28.09 1.30
CA LEU A 682 -9.86 -28.90 1.55
C LEU A 682 -10.07 -29.88 2.71
N ALA A 683 -10.63 -29.42 3.82
CA ALA A 683 -10.95 -30.24 4.99
C ALA A 683 -11.90 -31.39 4.66
N LYS A 684 -12.90 -31.18 3.79
CA LYS A 684 -13.80 -32.25 3.31
C LYS A 684 -13.09 -33.38 2.58
N HIS A 685 -11.96 -33.05 1.96
CA HIS A 685 -11.10 -34.00 1.24
C HIS A 685 -9.88 -34.45 2.06
N THR A 686 -9.79 -34.10 3.35
CA THR A 686 -8.73 -34.53 4.27
C THR A 686 -9.27 -35.50 5.33
N PRO A 687 -9.09 -36.83 5.18
CA PRO A 687 -9.74 -37.83 6.04
C PRO A 687 -9.43 -37.71 7.54
N SER A 688 -8.21 -37.29 7.91
CA SER A 688 -7.81 -37.09 9.31
C SER A 688 -8.56 -35.95 10.00
N ILE A 689 -9.07 -34.99 9.23
CA ILE A 689 -9.89 -33.87 9.71
C ILE A 689 -11.37 -34.26 9.59
N TRP A 690 -11.84 -34.60 8.39
CA TRP A 690 -13.28 -34.77 8.14
C TRP A 690 -13.90 -35.92 8.94
N ASN A 691 -13.20 -37.06 9.06
CA ASN A 691 -13.72 -38.22 9.79
C ASN A 691 -13.72 -38.02 11.32
N ALA A 692 -13.02 -36.99 11.82
CA ALA A 692 -13.01 -36.62 13.24
C ALA A 692 -14.18 -35.69 13.63
N LEU A 693 -14.95 -35.21 12.64
CA LEU A 693 -16.16 -34.43 12.85
C LEU A 693 -17.38 -35.34 13.03
N THR A 694 -18.33 -34.89 13.83
CA THR A 694 -19.64 -35.52 14.01
C THR A 694 -20.56 -35.21 12.84
N GLY A 695 -21.62 -36.00 12.67
CA GLY A 695 -22.61 -35.75 11.61
C GLY A 695 -23.29 -34.39 11.72
N GLU A 696 -23.52 -33.87 12.93
CA GLU A 696 -24.07 -32.53 13.15
C GLU A 696 -23.08 -31.43 12.76
N GLU A 697 -21.79 -31.58 13.11
CA GLU A 697 -20.74 -30.64 12.71
C GLU A 697 -20.60 -30.60 11.18
N ILE A 698 -20.61 -31.76 10.51
CA ILE A 698 -20.58 -31.86 9.04
C ILE A 698 -21.80 -31.15 8.42
N GLU A 699 -23.01 -31.38 8.94
CA GLU A 699 -24.22 -30.71 8.46
C GLU A 699 -24.10 -29.18 8.56
N LYS A 700 -23.58 -28.67 9.68
CA LYS A 700 -23.37 -27.22 9.86
C LYS A 700 -22.38 -26.65 8.85
N LEU A 701 -21.27 -27.36 8.60
CA LEU A 701 -20.26 -26.93 7.62
C LEU A 701 -20.80 -26.93 6.18
N ASP A 702 -21.60 -27.95 5.81
CA ASP A 702 -22.30 -28.01 4.52
C ASP A 702 -23.23 -26.80 4.35
N TRP A 703 -24.01 -26.45 5.38
CA TRP A 703 -24.93 -25.30 5.36
C TRP A 703 -24.22 -23.94 5.38
N LEU A 704 -23.05 -23.85 6.03
CA LEU A 704 -22.19 -22.69 5.95
C LEU A 704 -21.67 -22.48 4.52
N MET A 705 -21.19 -23.53 3.85
CA MET A 705 -20.75 -23.45 2.45
C MET A 705 -21.90 -23.02 1.52
N ARG A 706 -23.14 -23.50 1.75
CA ARG A 706 -24.32 -23.03 1.02
C ARG A 706 -24.55 -21.53 1.19
N GLY A 707 -24.40 -21.02 2.42
CA GLY A 707 -24.57 -19.59 2.71
C GLY A 707 -23.57 -18.73 1.95
N LEU A 708 -22.29 -19.10 2.02
CA LEU A 708 -21.20 -18.44 1.29
C LEU A 708 -21.45 -18.45 -0.23
N ALA A 709 -21.86 -19.60 -0.79
CA ALA A 709 -22.13 -19.74 -2.22
C ALA A 709 -23.31 -18.88 -2.70
N ILE A 710 -24.40 -18.84 -1.93
CA ILE A 710 -25.57 -18.00 -2.24
C ILE A 710 -25.19 -16.51 -2.24
N THR A 711 -24.36 -16.09 -1.28
CA THR A 711 -23.82 -14.74 -1.24
C THR A 711 -22.93 -14.48 -2.46
N GLY A 712 -22.09 -15.42 -2.87
CA GLY A 712 -21.29 -15.29 -4.09
C GLY A 712 -22.15 -15.08 -5.35
N ASN A 713 -23.23 -15.86 -5.50
CA ASN A 713 -24.17 -15.74 -6.62
C ASN A 713 -24.89 -14.39 -6.65
N TRP A 714 -25.36 -13.92 -5.50
CA TRP A 714 -25.89 -12.56 -5.36
C TRP A 714 -24.90 -11.51 -5.84
N SER A 715 -23.65 -11.62 -5.39
CA SER A 715 -22.64 -10.58 -5.51
C SER A 715 -22.10 -10.43 -6.93
N TYR A 716 -21.78 -11.55 -7.58
CA TYR A 716 -20.91 -11.54 -8.75
C TYR A 716 -21.44 -12.30 -9.96
N ASN A 717 -22.67 -12.82 -9.91
CA ASN A 717 -23.34 -13.27 -11.13
C ASN A 717 -23.54 -12.09 -12.09
N ASP A 718 -23.25 -12.29 -13.38
CA ASP A 718 -23.43 -11.29 -14.44
C ASP A 718 -24.88 -10.76 -14.50
N ALA A 719 -25.86 -11.58 -14.11
CA ALA A 719 -27.26 -11.19 -14.07
C ALA A 719 -27.63 -10.23 -12.91
N ASN A 720 -26.68 -9.93 -12.02
CA ASN A 720 -26.85 -9.02 -10.89
C ASN A 720 -25.90 -7.82 -11.01
N ASP A 721 -26.40 -6.59 -11.10
CA ASP A 721 -25.59 -5.36 -10.94
C ASP A 721 -25.60 -4.87 -9.48
N TYR A 722 -25.81 -5.78 -8.52
CA TYR A 722 -25.80 -5.41 -7.11
C TYR A 722 -24.40 -4.94 -6.69
N LYS A 723 -24.34 -3.75 -6.11
CA LYS A 723 -23.12 -3.14 -5.59
C LYS A 723 -23.04 -3.27 -4.07
N THR A 724 -23.75 -4.23 -3.49
CA THR A 724 -23.87 -4.41 -2.04
C THR A 724 -24.13 -5.86 -1.69
N GLY A 725 -23.87 -6.26 -0.45
CA GLY A 725 -24.22 -7.58 0.07
C GLY A 725 -25.66 -7.68 0.56
N PHE A 726 -26.03 -8.84 1.11
CA PHE A 726 -27.37 -9.02 1.68
C PHE A 726 -27.67 -8.13 2.90
N ASP A 727 -26.65 -7.61 3.55
CA ASP A 727 -26.78 -6.61 4.60
C ASP A 727 -27.08 -5.20 4.05
N LEU A 728 -27.08 -5.02 2.72
CA LEU A 728 -27.34 -3.75 2.02
C LEU A 728 -26.43 -2.60 2.51
N THR A 729 -25.22 -2.95 2.95
CA THR A 729 -24.18 -2.00 3.36
C THR A 729 -23.06 -1.95 2.31
N GLY A 730 -22.43 -0.77 2.17
CA GLY A 730 -21.29 -0.57 1.27
C GLY A 730 -21.61 -0.56 -0.24
N ASN A 731 -20.72 0.09 -1.00
CA ASN A 731 -20.77 0.15 -2.46
C ASN A 731 -19.56 -0.61 -3.04
N PHE A 732 -19.76 -1.86 -3.39
CA PHE A 732 -18.78 -2.81 -3.91
C PHE A 732 -18.95 -2.97 -5.42
N ASP A 733 -18.86 -1.86 -6.15
CA ASP A 733 -18.99 -1.84 -7.61
C ASP A 733 -17.97 -2.81 -8.26
N LYS A 734 -18.49 -3.68 -9.13
CA LYS A 734 -17.71 -4.69 -9.85
C LYS A 734 -16.69 -4.07 -10.81
N GLY A 735 -16.82 -2.81 -11.19
CA GLY A 735 -15.94 -2.19 -12.18
C GLY A 735 -14.67 -1.54 -11.62
N TRP A 736 -14.58 -1.32 -10.30
CA TRP A 736 -13.63 -0.33 -9.76
C TRP A 736 -12.38 -0.91 -9.11
N ASN A 737 -12.47 -2.09 -8.49
CA ASN A 737 -11.39 -2.66 -7.68
C ASN A 737 -11.40 -4.21 -7.72
N PRO A 738 -10.31 -4.87 -8.14
CA PRO A 738 -10.24 -6.32 -8.18
C PRO A 738 -10.44 -6.98 -6.80
N ASN A 739 -10.01 -6.35 -5.69
CA ASN A 739 -10.20 -6.90 -4.34
C ASN A 739 -11.66 -7.21 -3.97
N TYR A 740 -12.64 -6.52 -4.55
CA TYR A 740 -14.05 -6.83 -4.30
C TYR A 740 -14.44 -8.20 -4.88
N LYS A 741 -13.98 -8.48 -6.11
CA LYS A 741 -14.22 -9.76 -6.79
C LYS A 741 -13.40 -10.89 -6.18
N ASN A 742 -12.17 -10.58 -5.76
CA ASN A 742 -11.17 -11.56 -5.29
C ASN A 742 -11.62 -12.31 -4.03
N THR A 743 -12.65 -11.86 -3.31
CA THR A 743 -13.22 -12.66 -2.22
C THR A 743 -14.20 -13.73 -2.73
N TYR A 744 -15.20 -13.34 -3.51
CA TYR A 744 -16.37 -14.20 -3.73
C TYR A 744 -16.37 -14.97 -5.05
N ILE A 745 -15.56 -14.59 -6.03
CA ILE A 745 -15.31 -15.47 -7.18
C ILE A 745 -14.63 -16.76 -6.70
N PRO A 746 -13.57 -16.71 -5.86
CA PRO A 746 -13.06 -17.88 -5.17
C PRO A 746 -14.08 -18.68 -4.37
N VAL A 747 -14.96 -18.01 -3.61
CA VAL A 747 -16.01 -18.69 -2.83
C VAL A 747 -16.91 -19.54 -3.73
N VAL A 748 -17.36 -18.99 -4.86
CA VAL A 748 -18.22 -19.71 -5.80
C VAL A 748 -17.47 -20.87 -6.44
N GLY A 749 -16.20 -20.68 -6.83
CA GLY A 749 -15.36 -21.75 -7.39
C GLY A 749 -15.10 -22.89 -6.40
N ASN A 750 -14.74 -22.56 -5.15
CA ASN A 750 -14.58 -23.54 -4.07
C ASN A 750 -15.89 -24.29 -3.79
N ALA A 751 -17.04 -23.59 -3.77
CA ALA A 751 -18.34 -24.20 -3.59
C ALA A 751 -18.72 -25.15 -4.74
N CYS A 752 -18.36 -24.80 -5.97
CA CYS A 752 -18.58 -25.65 -7.15
C CYS A 752 -17.89 -27.00 -6.95
N LEU A 753 -16.62 -26.99 -6.57
CA LEU A 753 -15.86 -28.21 -6.27
C LEU A 753 -16.42 -28.94 -5.03
N TYR A 754 -16.80 -28.21 -3.99
CA TYR A 754 -17.31 -28.77 -2.74
C TYR A 754 -18.58 -29.59 -2.90
N PHE A 755 -19.51 -29.12 -3.74
CA PHE A 755 -20.80 -29.78 -3.99
C PHE A 755 -20.76 -30.79 -5.13
N GLY A 756 -19.60 -30.96 -5.78
CA GLY A 756 -19.41 -31.98 -6.81
C GLY A 756 -19.65 -31.50 -8.25
N GLY A 757 -19.53 -30.20 -8.51
CA GLY A 757 -19.51 -29.61 -9.85
C GLY A 757 -20.66 -28.65 -10.15
N ALA A 758 -20.66 -28.15 -11.39
CA ALA A 758 -21.54 -27.09 -11.88
C ALA A 758 -23.03 -27.39 -11.68
N ASP A 759 -23.47 -28.60 -12.06
CA ASP A 759 -24.88 -29.01 -11.97
C ASP A 759 -25.37 -28.99 -10.52
N ALA A 760 -24.56 -29.51 -9.60
CA ALA A 760 -24.92 -29.58 -8.19
C ALA A 760 -25.04 -28.18 -7.57
N LEU A 761 -24.10 -27.28 -7.88
CA LEU A 761 -24.15 -25.92 -7.35
C LEU A 761 -25.28 -25.09 -7.99
N ASN A 762 -25.48 -25.20 -9.30
CA ASN A 762 -26.60 -24.52 -9.97
C ASN A 762 -27.96 -25.02 -9.49
N GLU A 763 -28.10 -26.32 -9.16
CA GLU A 763 -29.32 -26.84 -8.55
C GLU A 763 -29.57 -26.24 -7.15
N ILE A 764 -28.51 -26.03 -6.35
CA ILE A 764 -28.62 -25.32 -5.06
C ILE A 764 -29.16 -23.90 -5.25
N PHE A 765 -28.71 -23.19 -6.30
CA PHE A 765 -29.22 -21.86 -6.63
C PHE A 765 -30.69 -21.92 -7.09
N ALA A 766 -30.99 -22.78 -8.06
CA ALA A 766 -32.33 -22.90 -8.65
C ALA A 766 -33.40 -23.28 -7.62
N THR A 767 -33.05 -24.14 -6.66
CA THR A 767 -33.95 -24.64 -5.61
C THR A 767 -33.95 -23.80 -4.33
N PHE A 768 -33.23 -22.68 -4.31
CA PHE A 768 -33.21 -21.78 -3.16
C PHE A 768 -34.62 -21.31 -2.77
N ASP A 769 -34.91 -21.45 -1.47
CA ASP A 769 -36.12 -20.98 -0.79
C ASP A 769 -35.71 -20.31 0.52
N TYR A 770 -36.01 -19.01 0.64
CA TYR A 770 -35.55 -18.16 1.73
C TYR A 770 -36.03 -18.67 3.09
N ASP A 771 -37.32 -19.01 3.20
CA ASP A 771 -37.90 -19.42 4.48
C ASP A 771 -37.30 -20.75 4.95
N THR A 772 -37.07 -21.69 4.03
CA THR A 772 -36.39 -22.97 4.31
C THR A 772 -34.97 -22.74 4.79
N TYR A 773 -34.20 -21.87 4.13
CA TYR A 773 -32.83 -21.56 4.53
C TYR A 773 -32.77 -20.87 5.90
N MET A 774 -33.64 -19.87 6.14
CA MET A 774 -33.69 -19.14 7.41
C MET A 774 -34.11 -20.04 8.58
N GLN A 775 -35.11 -20.92 8.37
CA GLN A 775 -35.49 -21.93 9.37
C GLN A 775 -34.31 -22.86 9.66
N LYS A 776 -33.61 -23.32 8.62
CA LYS A 776 -32.51 -24.25 8.81
C LYS A 776 -31.32 -23.60 9.52
N TYR A 777 -31.01 -22.35 9.23
CA TYR A 777 -30.01 -21.58 9.95
C TYR A 777 -30.37 -21.35 11.42
N GLU A 778 -31.65 -21.11 11.72
CA GLU A 778 -32.14 -21.05 13.11
C GLU A 778 -31.97 -22.38 13.84
N GLU A 779 -32.36 -23.50 13.20
CA GLU A 779 -32.21 -24.86 13.76
C GLU A 779 -30.74 -25.22 14.05
N LEU A 780 -29.82 -24.77 13.18
CA LEU A 780 -28.38 -25.01 13.31
C LEU A 780 -27.68 -24.01 14.25
N GLY A 781 -28.38 -22.95 14.67
CA GLY A 781 -27.88 -21.95 15.62
C GLY A 781 -27.04 -20.83 15.00
N PHE A 782 -27.11 -20.63 13.68
CA PHE A 782 -26.40 -19.52 13.02
C PHE A 782 -27.14 -18.21 13.24
N THR A 783 -26.46 -17.20 13.76
CA THR A 783 -27.04 -15.89 14.05
C THR A 783 -26.54 -14.82 13.08
N ASN A 784 -25.27 -14.88 12.64
CA ASN A 784 -24.63 -13.89 11.76
C ASN A 784 -25.19 -13.92 10.33
N ILE A 785 -25.41 -15.12 9.78
CA ILE A 785 -25.99 -15.30 8.44
C ILE A 785 -27.43 -14.77 8.42
N MET A 786 -28.26 -15.19 9.38
CA MET A 786 -29.64 -14.73 9.51
C MET A 786 -29.72 -13.21 9.69
N ALA A 787 -28.79 -12.68 10.48
CA ALA A 787 -28.59 -11.27 10.68
C ALA A 787 -28.35 -10.53 9.34
N SER A 788 -27.42 -10.99 8.50
CA SER A 788 -27.20 -10.35 7.20
C SER A 788 -28.41 -10.48 6.28
N TRP A 789 -28.92 -11.70 6.09
CA TRP A 789 -29.92 -12.02 5.07
C TRP A 789 -31.30 -11.43 5.33
N SER A 790 -31.63 -11.16 6.60
CA SER A 790 -32.88 -10.50 6.96
C SER A 790 -32.99 -9.04 6.47
N VAL A 791 -31.88 -8.40 6.11
CA VAL A 791 -31.89 -7.02 5.63
C VAL A 791 -32.33 -6.92 4.16
N ALA A 792 -31.75 -7.73 3.27
CA ALA A 792 -32.24 -7.87 1.90
C ALA A 792 -33.64 -8.49 1.84
N GLY A 793 -33.87 -9.52 2.67
CA GLY A 793 -35.17 -10.17 2.81
C GLY A 793 -35.58 -11.04 1.62
N LYS A 794 -36.66 -11.80 1.82
CA LYS A 794 -37.15 -12.83 0.89
C LYS A 794 -37.32 -12.33 -0.54
N ASP A 795 -38.11 -11.27 -0.72
CA ASP A 795 -38.55 -10.84 -2.05
C ASP A 795 -37.37 -10.49 -2.95
N LEU A 796 -36.41 -9.74 -2.41
CA LEU A 796 -35.23 -9.27 -3.14
C LEU A 796 -34.25 -10.43 -3.40
N MET A 797 -34.05 -11.33 -2.44
CA MET A 797 -33.15 -12.49 -2.61
C MET A 797 -33.70 -13.49 -3.63
N GLU A 798 -35.00 -13.80 -3.61
CA GLU A 798 -35.58 -14.82 -4.49
C GLU A 798 -35.93 -14.30 -5.88
N ASN A 799 -36.46 -13.07 -5.98
CA ASN A 799 -37.02 -12.54 -7.22
C ASN A 799 -36.18 -11.41 -7.83
N GLY A 800 -35.15 -10.94 -7.14
CA GLY A 800 -34.37 -9.79 -7.56
C GLY A 800 -35.15 -8.48 -7.50
N GLY A 801 -34.72 -7.51 -8.31
CA GLY A 801 -35.24 -6.15 -8.34
C GLY A 801 -34.20 -5.11 -7.87
N PRO A 802 -34.61 -3.84 -7.72
CA PRO A 802 -33.70 -2.75 -7.33
C PRO A 802 -33.35 -2.84 -5.84
N ALA A 803 -32.07 -2.86 -5.53
CA ALA A 803 -31.55 -2.78 -4.17
C ALA A 803 -31.28 -1.31 -3.77
N ARG A 804 -31.39 -1.02 -2.47
CA ARG A 804 -31.05 0.28 -1.90
C ARG A 804 -30.17 0.11 -0.69
N LEU A 805 -29.16 0.95 -0.58
CA LEU A 805 -28.30 1.00 0.60
C LEU A 805 -29.13 1.38 1.83
N THR A 806 -28.70 0.93 3.00
CA THR A 806 -29.28 1.40 4.26
C THR A 806 -29.10 2.92 4.44
N ALA A 807 -29.89 3.53 5.32
CA ALA A 807 -29.83 4.98 5.56
C ALA A 807 -28.45 5.44 6.07
N GLU A 808 -27.75 4.58 6.81
CA GLU A 808 -26.37 4.78 7.28
C GLU A 808 -25.39 4.99 6.10
N TYR A 809 -25.69 4.39 4.95
CA TYR A 809 -24.89 4.44 3.72
C TYR A 809 -25.50 5.34 2.64
N GLY A 810 -26.20 6.38 3.07
CA GLY A 810 -26.75 7.41 2.18
C GLY A 810 -28.04 7.01 1.46
N GLY A 811 -28.59 5.81 1.69
CA GLY A 811 -29.90 5.41 1.16
C GLY A 811 -30.01 5.32 -0.36
N GLY A 812 -28.86 5.36 -1.05
CA GLY A 812 -28.74 5.43 -2.50
C GLY A 812 -29.13 4.13 -3.20
N SER A 813 -29.24 4.19 -4.53
CA SER A 813 -29.37 2.99 -5.36
C SER A 813 -28.16 2.08 -5.14
N ALA A 814 -28.39 0.78 -4.95
CA ALA A 814 -27.35 -0.23 -4.78
C ALA A 814 -27.34 -1.24 -5.95
N GLY A 815 -27.86 -0.82 -7.10
CA GLY A 815 -27.96 -1.65 -8.31
C GLY A 815 -29.27 -2.46 -8.39
N THR A 816 -29.37 -3.29 -9.41
CA THR A 816 -30.53 -4.15 -9.66
C THR A 816 -30.08 -5.51 -10.18
N GLY A 817 -30.85 -6.57 -9.92
CA GLY A 817 -30.50 -7.91 -10.36
C GLY A 817 -31.68 -8.86 -10.35
N VAL A 818 -31.40 -10.14 -10.56
CA VAL A 818 -32.36 -11.25 -10.61
C VAL A 818 -32.44 -12.05 -9.30
N GLY A 819 -31.66 -11.67 -8.28
CA GLY A 819 -31.58 -12.40 -7.02
C GLY A 819 -30.61 -13.59 -7.11
N VAL A 820 -30.86 -14.64 -6.33
CA VAL A 820 -29.91 -15.76 -6.13
C VAL A 820 -30.24 -17.04 -6.87
N LYS A 821 -31.38 -17.08 -7.57
CA LYS A 821 -31.91 -18.31 -8.18
C LYS A 821 -31.42 -18.58 -9.59
N ALA A 822 -30.76 -17.59 -10.21
CA ALA A 822 -30.17 -17.76 -11.53
C ALA A 822 -28.95 -18.68 -11.46
N PRO A 823 -28.71 -19.49 -12.52
CA PRO A 823 -27.45 -20.20 -12.66
C PRO A 823 -26.28 -19.20 -12.67
N PHE A 824 -25.17 -19.57 -12.07
CA PHE A 824 -24.02 -18.66 -11.97
C PHE A 824 -23.31 -18.52 -13.31
N VAL A 825 -23.15 -17.27 -13.73
CA VAL A 825 -22.38 -16.87 -14.91
C VAL A 825 -21.48 -15.71 -14.49
N TYR A 826 -20.20 -15.76 -14.89
CA TYR A 826 -19.25 -14.69 -14.65
C TYR A 826 -18.42 -14.40 -15.90
N SER A 827 -18.44 -13.15 -16.34
CA SER A 827 -17.80 -12.72 -17.59
C SER A 827 -18.21 -13.58 -18.80
N GLY A 828 -19.47 -14.01 -18.84
CA GLY A 828 -20.04 -14.87 -19.88
C GLY A 828 -19.82 -16.37 -19.72
N TYR A 829 -19.02 -16.81 -18.74
CA TYR A 829 -18.70 -18.23 -18.53
C TYR A 829 -19.54 -18.84 -17.41
N GLY A 830 -20.08 -20.05 -17.66
CA GLY A 830 -20.80 -20.84 -16.69
C GLY A 830 -19.88 -21.64 -15.76
N LEU A 831 -20.44 -22.20 -14.68
CA LEU A 831 -19.68 -23.04 -13.74
C LEU A 831 -19.10 -24.33 -14.35
N ASP A 832 -19.65 -24.79 -15.48
CA ASP A 832 -19.10 -25.91 -16.26
C ASP A 832 -17.76 -25.56 -16.93
N GLU A 833 -17.48 -24.26 -17.06
CA GLU A 833 -16.21 -23.70 -17.53
C GLU A 833 -15.43 -23.04 -16.37
N LEU A 834 -15.41 -23.68 -15.19
CA LEU A 834 -14.77 -23.12 -13.99
C LEU A 834 -13.30 -22.70 -14.22
N GLY A 835 -12.57 -23.43 -15.06
CA GLY A 835 -11.21 -23.04 -15.47
C GLY A 835 -11.16 -21.70 -16.20
N LYS A 836 -12.14 -21.40 -17.08
CA LYS A 836 -12.25 -20.11 -17.77
C LYS A 836 -12.65 -18.98 -16.83
N ILE A 837 -13.56 -19.24 -15.88
CA ILE A 837 -13.88 -18.29 -14.81
C ILE A 837 -12.61 -17.92 -14.04
N ALA A 838 -11.80 -18.93 -13.66
CA ALA A 838 -10.53 -18.70 -12.97
C ALA A 838 -9.52 -17.93 -13.84
N GLU A 839 -9.36 -18.29 -15.11
CA GLU A 839 -8.45 -17.62 -16.05
C GLU A 839 -8.78 -16.12 -16.17
N VAL A 840 -10.05 -15.77 -16.44
CA VAL A 840 -10.48 -14.37 -16.56
C VAL A 840 -10.30 -13.62 -15.25
N HIS A 841 -10.65 -14.24 -14.13
CA HIS A 841 -10.61 -13.61 -12.83
C HIS A 841 -9.17 -13.32 -12.36
N ILE A 842 -8.29 -14.32 -12.45
CA ILE A 842 -6.89 -14.21 -12.03
C ILE A 842 -6.14 -13.25 -12.95
N ARG A 843 -6.32 -13.37 -14.28
CA ARG A 843 -5.68 -12.47 -15.25
C ARG A 843 -5.95 -11.01 -14.91
N ALA A 844 -7.21 -10.65 -14.64
CA ALA A 844 -7.60 -9.28 -14.30
C ALA A 844 -6.92 -8.72 -13.04
N THR A 845 -6.34 -9.56 -12.18
CA THR A 845 -5.57 -9.12 -11.00
C THR A 845 -4.10 -8.82 -11.34
N TYR A 846 -3.50 -9.52 -12.30
CA TYR A 846 -2.07 -9.45 -12.66
C TYR A 846 -1.84 -8.73 -14.00
N ASP A 847 -2.82 -7.94 -14.44
CA ASP A 847 -2.88 -7.35 -15.79
C ASP A 847 -2.14 -6.01 -15.90
N ALA A 848 -0.88 -5.95 -15.44
CA ALA A 848 -0.08 -4.74 -15.56
C ALA A 848 1.42 -5.01 -15.80
N THR A 849 2.12 -4.05 -16.39
CA THR A 849 3.58 -4.06 -16.54
C THR A 849 4.23 -3.57 -15.24
N VAL A 850 5.27 -4.25 -14.77
CA VAL A 850 5.98 -3.89 -13.54
C VAL A 850 6.68 -2.54 -13.71
N VAL A 851 6.39 -1.66 -12.75
CA VAL A 851 7.10 -0.40 -12.55
C VAL A 851 7.52 -0.23 -11.09
N SER A 852 8.62 0.48 -10.89
CA SER A 852 9.22 0.75 -9.58
C SER A 852 8.59 1.94 -8.86
N SER A 853 7.93 2.83 -9.61
CA SER A 853 7.20 3.97 -9.07
C SER A 853 5.99 4.33 -9.93
N VAL A 854 5.01 4.97 -9.31
CA VAL A 854 3.74 5.37 -9.92
C VAL A 854 3.35 6.75 -9.40
N GLY A 855 3.00 7.67 -10.28
CA GLY A 855 2.63 9.05 -9.92
C GLY A 855 3.77 10.06 -10.04
N THR A 856 3.66 11.23 -9.42
CA THR A 856 4.57 12.38 -9.64
C THR A 856 5.48 12.64 -8.44
N PRO A 857 6.81 12.51 -8.56
CA PRO A 857 7.76 12.78 -7.48
C PRO A 857 7.54 14.13 -6.79
N GLY A 858 7.64 14.15 -5.45
CA GLY A 858 7.47 15.37 -4.64
C GLY A 858 6.01 15.77 -4.38
N THR A 859 5.04 14.95 -4.80
CA THR A 859 3.61 15.15 -4.51
C THR A 859 3.08 14.06 -3.59
N GLU A 860 1.92 14.31 -2.96
CA GLU A 860 1.24 13.28 -2.16
C GLU A 860 0.75 12.09 -3.00
N ALA A 861 0.68 12.24 -4.33
CA ALA A 861 0.29 11.22 -5.30
C ALA A 861 1.51 10.56 -5.96
N TYR A 862 2.46 10.09 -5.14
CA TYR A 862 3.65 9.37 -5.61
C TYR A 862 3.90 8.12 -4.78
N ALA A 863 3.89 6.97 -5.43
CA ALA A 863 4.23 5.68 -4.85
C ALA A 863 5.56 5.18 -5.43
N TYR A 864 6.41 4.60 -4.58
CA TYR A 864 7.76 4.20 -4.97
C TYR A 864 8.36 3.19 -3.99
N ILE A 865 9.38 2.47 -4.44
CA ILE A 865 10.17 1.59 -3.57
C ILE A 865 11.07 2.44 -2.66
N VAL A 866 10.89 2.34 -1.34
CA VAL A 866 11.53 3.20 -0.32
C VAL A 866 13.05 3.08 -0.35
N SER A 867 13.59 1.89 -0.56
CA SER A 867 15.05 1.69 -0.70
C SER A 867 15.67 2.40 -1.92
N GLY A 868 14.85 2.87 -2.87
CA GLY A 868 15.29 3.44 -4.15
C GLY A 868 15.81 2.39 -5.15
N LYS A 869 15.80 1.11 -4.81
CA LYS A 869 16.17 0.03 -5.75
C LYS A 869 15.03 -0.22 -6.73
N PRO A 870 15.32 -0.37 -8.03
CA PRO A 870 14.30 -0.78 -8.99
C PRO A 870 13.89 -2.24 -8.74
N SER A 871 12.65 -2.57 -9.10
CA SER A 871 12.16 -3.96 -9.13
C SER A 871 13.04 -4.78 -10.08
N PRO A 872 13.45 -6.01 -9.70
CA PRO A 872 14.16 -6.90 -10.62
C PRO A 872 13.28 -7.36 -11.79
N TYR A 873 11.97 -7.12 -11.70
CA TYR A 873 10.98 -7.44 -12.72
C TYR A 873 10.54 -6.22 -13.54
N GLU A 874 11.19 -5.06 -13.39
CA GLU A 874 10.85 -3.84 -14.15
C GLU A 874 10.67 -4.12 -15.65
N GLY A 875 9.56 -3.67 -16.23
CA GLY A 875 9.24 -3.90 -17.64
C GLY A 875 8.68 -5.28 -17.98
N MET A 876 8.54 -6.20 -17.01
CA MET A 876 7.88 -7.49 -17.22
C MET A 876 6.37 -7.40 -17.03
N TYR A 877 5.62 -8.27 -17.73
CA TYR A 877 4.18 -8.36 -17.59
C TYR A 877 3.76 -9.28 -16.45
N GLY A 878 2.86 -8.80 -15.59
CA GLY A 878 2.34 -9.56 -14.46
C GLY A 878 2.21 -8.77 -13.17
N MET A 879 2.56 -7.48 -13.13
CA MET A 879 2.36 -6.65 -11.93
C MET A 879 0.89 -6.66 -11.50
N MET A 880 0.64 -6.70 -10.20
CA MET A 880 -0.72 -6.58 -9.71
C MET A 880 -1.35 -5.25 -10.12
N PHE A 881 -2.55 -5.29 -10.69
CA PHE A 881 -3.28 -4.11 -11.17
C PHE A 881 -3.51 -3.08 -10.05
N GLU A 882 -3.52 -3.51 -8.79
CA GLU A 882 -3.62 -2.65 -7.60
C GLU A 882 -2.54 -1.56 -7.52
N PHE A 883 -1.36 -1.77 -8.13
CA PHE A 883 -0.28 -0.77 -8.19
C PHE A 883 -0.52 0.34 -9.22
N VAL A 884 -1.43 0.16 -10.18
CA VAL A 884 -1.72 1.15 -11.25
C VAL A 884 -3.22 1.38 -11.42
N SER A 885 -3.97 1.15 -10.35
CA SER A 885 -5.42 1.25 -10.33
C SER A 885 -5.88 2.67 -9.96
N GLY A 886 -7.18 2.87 -9.79
CA GLY A 886 -7.71 4.11 -9.22
C GLY A 886 -8.88 3.84 -8.28
N ASP A 887 -9.10 4.73 -7.33
CA ASP A 887 -10.21 4.67 -6.39
C ASP A 887 -11.06 5.95 -6.42
N ALA A 888 -11.94 6.13 -5.43
CA ALA A 888 -12.81 7.30 -5.35
C ALA A 888 -12.07 8.65 -5.25
N GLY A 889 -10.78 8.64 -4.90
CA GLY A 889 -9.92 9.83 -4.78
C GLY A 889 -8.93 10.04 -5.92
N GLY A 890 -8.90 9.17 -6.94
CA GLY A 890 -7.99 9.33 -8.10
C GLY A 890 -7.11 8.10 -8.35
N LEU A 891 -5.88 8.33 -8.84
CA LEU A 891 -4.87 7.29 -9.03
C LEU A 891 -4.63 6.54 -7.70
N ARG A 892 -4.27 5.27 -7.75
CA ARG A 892 -3.95 4.47 -6.56
C ARG A 892 -2.82 3.51 -6.91
N SER A 893 -1.83 3.45 -6.04
CA SER A 893 -0.79 2.44 -6.06
C SER A 893 -0.56 1.96 -4.63
N SER A 894 -0.89 0.70 -4.33
CA SER A 894 -0.80 0.22 -2.96
C SER A 894 -0.42 -1.25 -2.81
N ALA A 895 0.66 -1.48 -2.06
CA ALA A 895 1.10 -2.81 -1.65
C ALA A 895 0.08 -3.50 -0.71
N SER A 896 -0.59 -2.75 0.17
CA SER A 896 -1.69 -3.26 1.01
C SER A 896 -2.85 -3.87 0.19
N TYR A 897 -3.29 -3.20 -0.88
CA TYR A 897 -4.35 -3.73 -1.75
C TYR A 897 -3.82 -4.90 -2.62
N GLY A 898 -2.54 -4.85 -3.04
CA GLY A 898 -1.86 -5.99 -3.66
C GLY A 898 -1.85 -7.23 -2.77
N HIS A 899 -1.43 -7.09 -1.51
CA HIS A 899 -1.49 -8.16 -0.51
C HIS A 899 -2.92 -8.69 -0.33
N ALA A 900 -3.93 -7.81 -0.26
CA ALA A 900 -5.35 -8.24 -0.17
C ALA A 900 -5.83 -9.09 -1.37
N SER A 901 -5.21 -8.96 -2.54
CA SER A 901 -5.43 -9.86 -3.68
C SER A 901 -4.67 -11.19 -3.50
N GLN A 902 -3.41 -11.12 -3.09
CA GLN A 902 -2.56 -12.28 -2.82
C GLN A 902 -3.23 -13.26 -1.83
N VAL A 903 -3.72 -12.72 -0.71
CA VAL A 903 -4.30 -13.51 0.39
C VAL A 903 -5.52 -14.34 -0.01
N THR A 904 -6.32 -13.85 -0.95
CA THR A 904 -7.55 -14.53 -1.37
C THR A 904 -7.33 -15.46 -2.55
N LEU A 905 -6.40 -15.11 -3.45
CA LEU A 905 -6.12 -15.91 -4.65
C LEU A 905 -5.22 -17.11 -4.37
N PHE A 906 -4.32 -17.04 -3.39
CA PHE A 906 -3.42 -18.16 -3.07
C PHE A 906 -4.15 -19.43 -2.65
N PRO A 907 -5.07 -19.41 -1.65
CA PRO A 907 -5.85 -20.58 -1.29
C PRO A 907 -6.71 -21.09 -2.45
N TYR A 908 -7.27 -20.18 -3.23
CA TYR A 908 -8.15 -20.53 -4.35
C TYR A 908 -7.39 -21.22 -5.48
N LEU A 909 -6.32 -20.59 -5.98
CA LEU A 909 -5.46 -21.20 -6.99
C LEU A 909 -4.91 -22.52 -6.49
N THR A 910 -4.53 -22.59 -5.21
CA THR A 910 -4.03 -23.82 -4.62
C THR A 910 -5.07 -24.93 -4.72
N ASN A 911 -6.32 -24.65 -4.34
CA ASN A 911 -7.40 -25.61 -4.50
C ASN A 911 -7.65 -25.95 -5.98
N LEU A 912 -7.69 -24.98 -6.90
CA LEU A 912 -7.93 -25.26 -8.32
C LEU A 912 -6.91 -26.24 -8.91
N ILE A 913 -5.64 -26.11 -8.55
CA ILE A 913 -4.60 -27.03 -8.99
C ILE A 913 -4.79 -28.41 -8.32
N LEU A 914 -5.05 -28.45 -7.00
CA LEU A 914 -5.23 -29.70 -6.24
C LEU A 914 -6.41 -30.54 -6.76
N PHE A 915 -7.47 -29.86 -7.21
CA PHE A 915 -8.66 -30.48 -7.76
C PHE A 915 -8.64 -30.59 -9.30
N GLY A 916 -7.50 -30.31 -9.95
CA GLY A 916 -7.27 -30.55 -11.38
C GLY A 916 -8.00 -29.59 -12.33
N VAL A 917 -8.43 -28.43 -11.86
CA VAL A 917 -9.03 -27.35 -12.67
C VAL A 917 -7.96 -26.46 -13.30
N TRP A 918 -6.80 -26.32 -12.64
CA TRP A 918 -5.66 -25.53 -13.10
C TRP A 918 -4.44 -26.42 -13.32
N ASP A 919 -4.04 -26.59 -14.56
CA ASP A 919 -2.85 -27.35 -14.98
C ASP A 919 -2.12 -26.61 -16.12
N ARG A 920 -1.11 -25.84 -15.73
CA ARG A 920 -0.25 -25.09 -16.65
C ARG A 920 0.50 -25.98 -17.65
N THR A 921 0.69 -27.26 -17.37
CA THR A 921 1.36 -28.17 -18.30
C THR A 921 0.46 -28.58 -19.48
N GLN A 922 -0.86 -28.38 -19.33
CA GLN A 922 -1.86 -28.76 -20.32
C GLN A 922 -2.59 -27.56 -20.95
N SER A 923 -2.40 -26.34 -20.43
CA SER A 923 -3.05 -25.12 -20.93
C SER A 923 -2.05 -23.99 -21.06
N GLU A 924 -1.77 -23.56 -22.31
CA GLU A 924 -0.91 -22.40 -22.61
C GLU A 924 -1.43 -21.12 -21.93
N THR A 925 -2.76 -20.94 -21.88
CA THR A 925 -3.37 -19.77 -21.21
C THR A 925 -3.14 -19.79 -19.71
N GLN A 926 -3.26 -20.96 -19.07
CA GLN A 926 -3.00 -21.08 -17.63
C GLN A 926 -1.50 -20.98 -17.32
N ASP A 927 -0.62 -21.44 -18.22
CA ASP A 927 0.83 -21.23 -18.12
C ASP A 927 1.19 -19.76 -18.18
N GLU A 928 0.66 -19.03 -19.16
CA GLU A 928 0.85 -17.59 -19.30
C GLU A 928 0.39 -16.83 -18.04
N ILE A 929 -0.83 -17.12 -17.56
CA ILE A 929 -1.34 -16.49 -16.33
C ILE A 929 -0.48 -16.88 -15.11
N SER A 930 0.02 -18.11 -15.05
CA SER A 930 0.93 -18.53 -13.97
C SER A 930 2.26 -17.78 -14.01
N GLN A 931 2.78 -17.44 -15.19
CA GLN A 931 3.97 -16.59 -15.36
C GLN A 931 3.68 -15.14 -14.95
N MET A 932 2.52 -14.60 -15.30
CA MET A 932 2.08 -13.28 -14.82
C MET A 932 1.98 -13.24 -13.29
N MET A 933 1.38 -14.26 -12.69
CA MET A 933 1.33 -14.42 -11.24
C MET A 933 2.72 -14.51 -10.62
N TYR A 934 3.65 -15.23 -11.25
CA TYR A 934 5.04 -15.28 -10.81
C TYR A 934 5.61 -13.87 -10.67
N VAL A 935 5.56 -13.10 -11.76
CA VAL A 935 6.08 -11.74 -11.82
C VAL A 935 5.42 -10.85 -10.77
N GLY A 936 4.09 -10.80 -10.70
CA GLY A 936 3.40 -9.88 -9.80
C GLY A 936 3.55 -10.18 -8.33
N ASN A 937 3.61 -11.45 -7.94
CA ASN A 937 3.80 -11.82 -6.54
C ASN A 937 5.26 -11.63 -6.10
N GLU A 938 6.24 -11.99 -6.94
CA GLU A 938 7.65 -11.73 -6.63
C GLU A 938 7.97 -10.22 -6.63
N ASP A 939 7.33 -9.44 -7.49
CA ASP A 939 7.40 -7.98 -7.47
C ASP A 939 6.79 -7.38 -6.19
N LEU A 940 5.62 -7.86 -5.76
CA LEU A 940 5.02 -7.46 -4.48
C LEU A 940 5.94 -7.83 -3.29
N ILE A 941 6.46 -9.06 -3.25
CA ILE A 941 7.38 -9.51 -2.20
C ILE A 941 8.62 -8.61 -2.19
N PHE A 942 9.23 -8.35 -3.35
CA PHE A 942 10.39 -7.47 -3.45
C PHE A 942 10.07 -6.05 -2.96
N LYS A 943 8.94 -5.47 -3.38
CA LYS A 943 8.48 -4.14 -2.94
C LYS A 943 8.29 -4.07 -1.43
N LEU A 944 7.74 -5.12 -0.81
CA LEU A 944 7.59 -5.18 0.65
C LEU A 944 8.92 -5.41 1.37
N GLU A 945 9.83 -6.22 0.81
CA GLU A 945 11.18 -6.43 1.34
C GLU A 945 12.05 -5.16 1.28
N GLN A 946 11.84 -4.33 0.25
CA GLN A 946 12.53 -3.06 0.06
C GLN A 946 11.81 -1.85 0.66
N GLY A 947 10.62 -2.06 1.23
CA GLY A 947 9.67 -1.00 1.58
C GLY A 947 9.00 -0.37 0.36
N TYR A 948 7.70 -0.15 0.45
CA TYR A 948 6.93 0.52 -0.60
C TYR A 948 6.11 1.67 -0.03
N HIS A 949 6.33 2.88 -0.53
CA HIS A 949 5.49 4.03 -0.20
C HIS A 949 4.21 3.94 -1.02
N SER A 950 3.07 3.74 -0.36
CA SER A 950 1.78 3.56 -1.02
C SER A 950 1.00 4.88 -1.10
N PHE A 951 0.14 5.00 -2.11
CA PHE A 951 -0.80 6.10 -2.31
C PHE A 951 -2.22 5.57 -2.55
N SER A 952 -3.21 6.07 -1.82
CA SER A 952 -4.62 5.69 -2.00
C SER A 952 -5.59 6.74 -1.46
N LYS A 953 -6.81 6.80 -1.99
CA LYS A 953 -7.90 7.72 -1.58
C LYS A 953 -7.50 9.19 -1.65
N GLY A 954 -6.65 9.54 -2.61
CA GLY A 954 -6.16 10.91 -2.79
C GLY A 954 -5.14 11.37 -1.75
N ALA A 955 -4.57 10.45 -0.94
CA ALA A 955 -3.53 10.77 0.04
C ALA A 955 -2.47 9.66 0.15
N SER A 956 -1.30 10.02 0.70
CA SER A 956 -0.28 9.02 1.06
C SER A 956 -0.85 7.99 2.05
N ALA A 957 -0.55 6.71 1.82
CA ALA A 957 -0.85 5.61 2.71
C ALA A 957 0.36 5.18 3.58
N GLY A 958 1.47 5.93 3.46
CA GLY A 958 2.73 5.68 4.16
C GLY A 958 3.55 4.52 3.61
N ASP A 959 4.67 4.25 4.27
CA ASP A 959 5.58 3.16 3.93
C ASP A 959 5.02 1.81 4.41
N GLU A 960 5.14 0.80 3.57
CA GLU A 960 4.64 -0.54 3.81
C GLU A 960 5.77 -1.57 3.64
N TYR A 961 5.96 -2.39 4.67
CA TYR A 961 6.98 -3.44 4.75
C TYR A 961 6.34 -4.77 5.10
N GLU A 962 7.06 -5.88 4.92
CA GLU A 962 6.59 -7.23 5.28
C GLU A 962 6.09 -7.30 6.74
N SER A 963 6.79 -6.65 7.67
CA SER A 963 6.44 -6.59 9.10
C SER A 963 5.03 -6.05 9.35
N LYS A 964 4.53 -5.10 8.54
CA LYS A 964 3.17 -4.53 8.62
C LYS A 964 2.09 -5.58 8.34
N PHE A 965 2.44 -6.65 7.64
CA PHE A 965 1.53 -7.72 7.23
C PHE A 965 1.74 -9.03 8.01
N VAL A 966 2.80 -9.17 8.82
CA VAL A 966 2.97 -10.33 9.70
C VAL A 966 1.80 -10.52 10.68
N PRO A 967 1.27 -9.46 11.34
CA PRO A 967 0.07 -9.59 12.17
C PRO A 967 -1.17 -10.05 11.38
N LYS A 968 -1.14 -9.97 10.04
CA LYS A 968 -2.20 -10.41 9.12
C LYS A 968 -1.95 -11.81 8.54
N GLY A 969 -0.91 -12.51 8.97
CA GLY A 969 -0.55 -13.87 8.53
C GLY A 969 0.31 -13.93 7.27
N TYR A 970 0.97 -12.83 6.88
CA TYR A 970 1.79 -12.77 5.67
C TYR A 970 2.92 -13.81 5.61
N ALA A 971 3.51 -14.19 6.75
CA ALA A 971 4.51 -15.24 6.79
C ALA A 971 3.98 -16.58 6.23
N MET A 972 2.72 -16.92 6.52
CA MET A 972 2.08 -18.12 6.01
C MET A 972 1.77 -18.00 4.51
N ASP A 973 1.37 -16.82 4.03
CA ASP A 973 1.13 -16.60 2.59
C ASP A 973 2.41 -16.67 1.78
N LYS A 974 3.48 -16.02 2.27
CA LYS A 974 4.81 -16.04 1.64
C LYS A 974 5.38 -17.46 1.63
N GLU A 975 5.13 -18.23 2.70
CA GLU A 975 5.48 -19.65 2.79
C GLU A 975 4.69 -20.51 1.80
N ILE A 976 3.36 -20.32 1.68
CA ILE A 976 2.54 -21.00 0.66
C ILE A 976 3.03 -20.63 -0.74
N TRP A 977 3.33 -19.37 -1.01
CA TRP A 977 3.86 -18.95 -2.29
C TRP A 977 5.18 -19.64 -2.61
N ARG A 978 6.20 -19.44 -1.76
CA ARG A 978 7.56 -19.93 -2.00
C ARG A 978 7.66 -21.45 -2.01
N LYS A 979 6.87 -22.15 -1.20
CA LYS A 979 6.99 -23.60 -1.02
C LYS A 979 5.88 -24.43 -1.67
N VAL A 980 4.74 -23.84 -2.04
CA VAL A 980 3.61 -24.58 -2.65
C VAL A 980 3.32 -24.12 -4.08
N LEU A 981 3.31 -22.81 -4.36
CA LEU A 981 2.94 -22.31 -5.69
C LEU A 981 4.14 -22.08 -6.62
N ASN A 982 5.29 -21.67 -6.06
CA ASN A 982 6.43 -21.17 -6.82
C ASN A 982 7.75 -21.94 -6.63
N PHE A 983 7.84 -22.77 -5.59
CA PHE A 983 8.95 -23.71 -5.34
C PHE A 983 10.35 -23.10 -5.40
N THR A 984 10.54 -21.92 -4.80
CA THR A 984 11.84 -21.24 -4.73
C THR A 984 12.79 -21.87 -3.72
N GLY A 985 12.28 -22.74 -2.82
CA GLY A 985 13.06 -23.31 -1.71
C GLY A 985 13.38 -22.31 -0.60
N GLY A 986 14.02 -22.78 0.47
CA GLY A 986 14.50 -21.96 1.60
C GLY A 986 13.46 -21.68 2.68
N ASP A 987 13.92 -21.32 3.89
CA ASP A 987 13.01 -20.83 4.94
C ASP A 987 12.47 -19.45 4.58
N THR A 988 11.18 -19.22 4.82
CA THR A 988 10.61 -17.89 4.65
C THR A 988 11.19 -16.95 5.69
N THR A 989 12.01 -16.03 5.22
CA THR A 989 12.45 -14.88 6.00
C THR A 989 11.45 -13.76 5.82
N ILE A 990 11.02 -13.18 6.93
CA ILE A 990 10.39 -11.87 6.94
C ILE A 990 11.52 -10.86 7.01
N SER A 991 11.62 -9.96 6.03
CA SER A 991 12.42 -8.78 6.24
C SER A 991 11.77 -8.00 7.37
N ASP A 992 12.56 -7.62 8.37
CA ASP A 992 12.15 -6.51 9.22
C ASP A 992 11.81 -5.32 8.29
N ALA A 993 11.05 -4.34 8.78
CA ALA A 993 11.06 -3.05 8.09
C ALA A 993 12.53 -2.69 7.80
N LEU A 994 12.83 -1.87 6.78
CA LEU A 994 14.10 -1.14 6.82
C LEU A 994 14.10 -0.46 8.19
N SER A 995 14.79 -1.10 9.15
CA SER A 995 14.43 -1.01 10.55
C SER A 995 15.01 0.30 10.98
N SER A 996 14.25 1.38 10.81
CA SER A 996 14.70 2.74 11.05
C SER A 996 16.15 2.93 10.56
N ALA A 997 16.50 2.36 9.38
CA ALA A 997 17.85 1.89 9.04
C ALA A 997 18.95 2.33 10.03
N GLY A 998 19.01 1.67 11.21
CA GLY A 998 20.06 1.93 12.20
C GLY A 998 19.71 2.04 13.69
N ILE A 999 18.49 1.77 14.16
CA ILE A 999 18.21 1.79 15.61
C ILE A 999 18.20 0.36 16.18
N PRO A 1000 19.27 -0.08 16.87
CA PRO A 1000 19.33 -1.44 17.42
C PRO A 1000 18.34 -1.64 18.56
N SER A 1001 17.65 -2.79 18.60
CA SER A 1001 17.02 -3.25 19.85
C SER A 1001 18.12 -3.44 20.90
N ALA A 1002 17.99 -2.75 22.03
CA ALA A 1002 18.99 -2.77 23.09
C ALA A 1002 18.76 -3.93 24.06
N GLU A 1003 19.83 -4.47 24.64
CA GLU A 1003 19.75 -5.34 25.83
C GLU A 1003 18.95 -4.62 26.93
N PRO A 1004 18.19 -5.31 27.80
CA PRO A 1004 17.53 -4.65 28.92
C PRO A 1004 18.54 -3.87 29.77
N LYS A 1005 18.36 -2.55 29.88
CA LYS A 1005 19.26 -1.71 30.68
C LYS A 1005 19.26 -2.22 32.12
N ASP A 1006 20.45 -2.44 32.67
CA ASP A 1006 20.66 -2.94 34.04
C ASP A 1006 20.00 -4.30 34.36
N GLY A 1007 19.63 -5.09 33.33
CA GLY A 1007 19.00 -6.41 33.47
C GLY A 1007 17.51 -6.38 33.81
N VAL A 1008 16.84 -5.24 33.62
CA VAL A 1008 15.42 -5.03 33.92
C VAL A 1008 14.68 -4.72 32.61
N ALA A 1009 13.98 -5.72 32.08
CA ALA A 1009 13.25 -5.65 30.80
C ALA A 1009 11.79 -5.16 30.94
N TYR A 1010 11.29 -5.13 32.18
CA TYR A 1010 9.91 -4.83 32.52
C TYR A 1010 9.87 -3.99 33.78
N ALA A 1011 8.84 -3.15 33.92
CA ALA A 1011 8.65 -2.31 35.10
C ALA A 1011 8.74 -3.14 36.41
N PRO A 1012 9.69 -2.86 37.33
CA PRO A 1012 9.85 -3.62 38.56
C PRO A 1012 8.69 -3.38 39.53
N GLU A 1013 8.48 -4.32 40.48
CA GLU A 1013 7.43 -4.19 41.49
C GLU A 1013 7.59 -2.88 42.29
N GLY A 1014 6.55 -2.03 42.27
CA GLY A 1014 6.56 -0.72 42.93
C GLY A 1014 7.12 0.43 42.09
N ALA A 1015 7.49 0.20 40.82
CA ALA A 1015 7.85 1.28 39.90
C ALA A 1015 6.68 2.22 39.60
N LEU A 1016 7.00 3.49 39.31
CA LEU A 1016 6.04 4.45 38.79
C LEU A 1016 5.83 4.18 37.29
N ALA A 1017 4.86 3.33 36.97
CA ALA A 1017 4.63 2.81 35.62
C ALA A 1017 3.28 3.26 35.02
N GLY A 1018 3.16 3.13 33.69
CA GLY A 1018 1.91 3.35 32.98
C GLY A 1018 0.81 2.40 33.43
N VAL A 1019 -0.36 2.94 33.76
CA VAL A 1019 -1.54 2.16 34.17
C VAL A 1019 -2.58 2.16 33.06
N THR A 1020 -3.19 1.01 32.78
CA THR A 1020 -4.18 0.87 31.71
C THR A 1020 -5.43 1.72 31.98
N VAL A 1021 -5.89 2.47 30.98
CA VAL A 1021 -7.11 3.29 31.08
C VAL A 1021 -8.34 2.45 30.73
N GLU A 1022 -9.28 2.31 31.67
CA GLU A 1022 -10.57 1.63 31.46
C GLU A 1022 -11.70 2.66 31.34
N GLY A 1023 -11.65 3.48 30.29
CA GLY A 1023 -12.56 4.63 30.08
C GLY A 1023 -12.24 5.86 30.95
N VAL A 1024 -11.76 5.66 32.18
CA VAL A 1024 -11.25 6.70 33.09
C VAL A 1024 -9.87 6.34 33.66
N VAL A 1025 -9.10 7.36 34.02
CA VAL A 1025 -7.76 7.26 34.61
C VAL A 1025 -7.87 6.65 36.02
N GLN A 1026 -7.09 5.61 36.28
CA GLN A 1026 -7.17 4.86 37.52
C GLN A 1026 -6.43 5.60 38.66
N PRO A 1027 -6.84 5.44 39.93
CA PRO A 1027 -6.16 6.07 41.06
C PRO A 1027 -4.66 5.77 41.16
N ALA A 1028 -4.22 4.62 40.65
CA ALA A 1028 -2.81 4.22 40.63
C ALA A 1028 -1.96 4.96 39.56
N SER A 1029 -2.59 5.63 38.59
CA SER A 1029 -1.89 6.40 37.54
C SER A 1029 -1.26 7.70 38.06
N TYR A 1030 -1.68 8.18 39.23
CA TYR A 1030 -1.32 9.50 39.75
C TYR A 1030 -0.06 9.44 40.61
N VAL A 1031 0.88 10.34 40.31
CA VAL A 1031 2.12 10.57 41.05
C VAL A 1031 2.08 11.99 41.62
N ASP A 1032 1.99 12.12 42.95
CA ASP A 1032 1.93 13.41 43.65
C ASP A 1032 3.31 14.10 43.59
N LEU A 1033 3.34 15.31 43.01
CA LEU A 1033 4.55 16.14 42.92
C LEU A 1033 4.89 16.85 44.25
N GLY A 1034 4.10 16.60 45.30
CA GLY A 1034 4.36 17.02 46.68
C GLY A 1034 3.72 18.35 47.08
N GLN A 1035 3.50 19.24 46.11
CA GLN A 1035 2.74 20.48 46.27
C GLN A 1035 2.04 20.88 44.97
N ALA A 1036 1.12 21.83 45.05
CA ALA A 1036 0.49 22.42 43.87
C ALA A 1036 1.34 23.58 43.34
N TYR A 1037 1.69 23.52 42.06
CA TYR A 1037 2.48 24.52 41.35
C TYR A 1037 1.55 25.40 40.52
N GLN A 1038 1.68 26.72 40.69
CA GLN A 1038 0.80 27.72 40.06
C GLN A 1038 1.55 28.63 39.07
N ASP A 1039 2.88 28.57 39.06
CA ASP A 1039 3.78 29.35 38.20
C ASP A 1039 4.51 28.38 37.25
N THR A 1040 5.83 28.53 37.09
CA THR A 1040 6.66 27.59 36.34
C THR A 1040 7.09 26.43 37.25
N VAL A 1041 7.03 25.20 36.75
CA VAL A 1041 7.59 24.01 37.40
C VAL A 1041 8.42 23.23 36.39
N SER A 1042 9.62 22.81 36.79
CA SER A 1042 10.44 21.89 36.01
C SER A 1042 10.27 20.48 36.56
N VAL A 1043 9.94 19.52 35.69
CA VAL A 1043 9.78 18.11 36.06
C VAL A 1043 10.70 17.26 35.21
N GLU A 1044 11.66 16.61 35.83
CA GLU A 1044 12.68 15.78 35.19
C GLU A 1044 12.56 14.34 35.68
N PHE A 1045 12.70 13.36 34.80
CA PHE A 1045 12.77 11.95 35.16
C PHE A 1045 13.44 11.15 34.05
N ASP A 1046 13.89 9.95 34.37
CA ASP A 1046 14.29 9.00 33.34
C ASP A 1046 13.11 8.09 32.98
N LEU A 1047 12.77 8.03 31.70
CA LEU A 1047 11.74 7.19 31.11
C LEU A 1047 12.37 5.91 30.55
N ASN A 1048 11.91 4.75 30.99
CA ASN A 1048 12.31 3.45 30.47
C ASN A 1048 11.14 2.79 29.72
N LEU A 1049 11.43 2.17 28.59
CA LEU A 1049 10.47 1.43 27.77
C LEU A 1049 10.68 -0.08 27.92
N ASP A 1050 9.61 -0.83 28.16
CA ASP A 1050 9.66 -2.29 28.29
C ASP A 1050 10.10 -2.95 26.96
N ALA A 1051 10.55 -4.21 27.04
CA ALA A 1051 10.95 -5.01 25.87
C ALA A 1051 9.81 -5.29 24.86
N ASP A 1052 8.55 -5.18 25.30
CA ASP A 1052 7.37 -5.45 24.49
C ASP A 1052 6.76 -4.19 23.84
N VAL A 1053 7.45 -3.05 23.88
CA VAL A 1053 6.99 -1.81 23.20
C VAL A 1053 7.10 -1.95 21.68
N LEU A 1054 5.96 -2.19 21.03
CA LEU A 1054 5.81 -2.34 19.58
C LEU A 1054 5.11 -1.11 18.96
N ASP A 1055 4.91 -1.12 17.64
CA ASP A 1055 4.29 -0.02 16.88
C ASP A 1055 2.85 0.31 17.31
N SER A 1056 2.14 -0.70 17.84
CA SER A 1056 0.79 -0.56 18.40
C SER A 1056 0.77 0.03 19.82
N PHE A 1057 1.93 0.25 20.46
CA PHE A 1057 1.98 0.81 21.80
C PHE A 1057 1.41 2.23 21.84
N ASP A 1058 0.60 2.50 22.86
CA ASP A 1058 0.02 3.83 23.12
C ASP A 1058 0.15 4.13 24.62
N GLY A 1059 1.27 4.75 24.99
CA GLY A 1059 1.57 5.20 26.35
C GLY A 1059 1.55 6.72 26.44
N VAL A 1060 1.10 7.28 27.55
CA VAL A 1060 0.86 8.72 27.67
C VAL A 1060 1.24 9.21 29.07
N ILE A 1061 2.12 10.20 29.10
CA ILE A 1061 2.52 10.92 30.30
C ILE A 1061 1.81 12.27 30.30
N GLY A 1062 1.12 12.60 31.38
CA GLY A 1062 0.50 13.91 31.50
C GLY A 1062 0.43 14.51 32.88
N PHE A 1063 -0.16 15.70 32.99
CA PHE A 1063 -0.21 16.44 34.25
C PHE A 1063 -1.60 17.01 34.52
N VAL A 1064 -2.03 16.96 35.78
CA VAL A 1064 -3.33 17.46 36.24
C VAL A 1064 -3.25 18.12 37.61
N LYS A 1065 -4.28 18.91 37.94
CA LYS A 1065 -4.41 19.61 39.23
C LYS A 1065 -4.84 18.68 40.36
N ASP A 1066 -5.92 17.94 40.11
CA ASP A 1066 -6.64 17.18 41.12
C ASP A 1066 -6.72 15.72 40.69
N GLN A 1067 -6.72 14.82 41.68
CA GLN A 1067 -7.10 13.44 41.47
C GLN A 1067 -8.63 13.36 41.46
N THR A 1068 -9.20 12.95 40.33
CA THR A 1068 -10.65 12.79 40.19
C THR A 1068 -11.00 11.39 39.69
N ASP A 1069 -12.20 10.93 40.05
CA ASP A 1069 -12.71 9.60 39.66
C ASP A 1069 -13.29 9.59 38.23
N ASP A 1070 -13.38 10.75 37.58
CA ASP A 1070 -13.97 10.96 36.26
C ASP A 1070 -12.96 11.47 35.21
N LEU A 1071 -11.67 11.56 35.55
CA LEU A 1071 -10.63 12.00 34.62
C LEU A 1071 -10.55 11.02 33.45
N THR A 1072 -10.76 11.50 32.24
CA THR A 1072 -10.60 10.74 30.99
C THR A 1072 -9.28 11.09 30.32
N TYR A 1073 -8.86 10.24 29.37
CA TYR A 1073 -7.72 10.57 28.52
C TYR A 1073 -7.84 11.96 27.87
N THR A 1074 -9.00 12.27 27.28
CA THR A 1074 -9.30 13.53 26.58
C THR A 1074 -9.36 14.77 27.49
N SER A 1075 -9.38 14.58 28.81
CA SER A 1075 -9.44 15.66 29.80
C SER A 1075 -8.17 15.83 30.62
N MET A 1076 -7.03 15.26 30.18
CA MET A 1076 -5.71 15.52 30.76
C MET A 1076 -4.98 16.68 30.04
N ASN A 1077 -4.26 17.53 30.77
CA ASN A 1077 -3.80 18.83 30.27
C ASN A 1077 -2.47 18.79 29.46
N VAL A 1078 -1.38 18.30 30.04
CA VAL A 1078 -0.06 18.21 29.36
C VAL A 1078 0.12 16.79 28.89
N LEU A 1079 0.57 16.52 27.65
CA LEU A 1079 0.69 15.15 27.16
C LEU A 1079 1.88 14.92 26.23
N LEU A 1080 2.80 14.06 26.67
CA LEU A 1080 3.73 13.34 25.81
C LEU A 1080 3.17 11.92 25.59
N GLN A 1081 2.93 11.57 24.34
CA GLN A 1081 2.41 10.27 23.90
C GLN A 1081 3.51 9.48 23.19
N MET A 1082 3.63 8.21 23.51
CA MET A 1082 4.44 7.21 22.84
C MET A 1082 3.50 6.40 21.95
N LYS A 1083 3.47 6.70 20.64
CA LYS A 1083 2.57 6.05 19.69
C LYS A 1083 3.15 6.05 18.28
N SER A 1084 2.93 4.96 17.53
CA SER A 1084 3.48 4.79 16.17
C SER A 1084 5.01 4.84 16.13
N MET A 1085 5.67 4.29 17.15
CA MET A 1085 7.13 4.30 17.31
C MET A 1085 7.79 5.69 17.38
N THR A 1086 7.03 6.74 17.68
CA THR A 1086 7.56 8.09 17.91
C THR A 1086 7.02 8.70 19.20
N PHE A 1087 7.79 9.62 19.77
CA PHE A 1087 7.29 10.50 20.82
C PHE A 1087 6.48 11.63 20.18
N ASN A 1088 5.27 11.87 20.68
CA ASN A 1088 4.33 12.83 20.14
C ASN A 1088 3.88 13.76 21.27
N ALA A 1089 3.94 15.07 21.09
CA ALA A 1089 3.54 16.05 22.11
C ALA A 1089 2.26 16.78 21.70
N ILE A 1090 1.37 17.07 22.65
CA ILE A 1090 0.14 17.82 22.36
C ILE A 1090 0.38 19.33 22.34
N ASP A 1091 -0.06 20.02 21.29
CA ASP A 1091 0.07 21.47 21.10
C ASP A 1091 -1.22 22.25 21.43
N GLY A 1092 -2.08 21.65 22.25
CA GLY A 1092 -3.42 22.14 22.57
C GLY A 1092 -4.50 21.60 21.65
N ALA A 1093 -4.33 21.62 20.32
CA ALA A 1093 -5.34 21.15 19.37
C ALA A 1093 -5.16 19.67 18.98
N GLY A 1094 -3.93 19.18 18.93
CA GLY A 1094 -3.64 17.79 18.58
C GLY A 1094 -2.18 17.38 18.84
N TYR A 1095 -1.83 16.15 18.50
CA TYR A 1095 -0.45 15.67 18.66
C TYR A 1095 0.43 16.08 17.49
N LYS A 1096 1.67 16.46 17.79
CA LYS A 1096 2.77 16.63 16.85
C LYS A 1096 3.79 15.54 17.09
N SER A 1097 4.15 14.82 16.03
CA SER A 1097 5.18 13.78 16.09
C SER A 1097 6.56 14.42 16.13
N SER A 1098 7.44 13.86 16.94
CA SER A 1098 8.86 14.17 16.92
C SER A 1098 9.64 13.14 16.09
N GLU A 1099 10.84 13.49 15.66
CA GLU A 1099 11.77 12.56 15.00
C GLU A 1099 12.41 11.56 15.98
N LEU A 1100 12.08 11.66 17.29
CA LEU A 1100 12.63 10.80 18.33
C LEU A 1100 11.90 9.44 18.34
N PRO A 1101 12.62 8.33 18.13
CA PRO A 1101 12.04 7.00 18.12
C PRO A 1101 11.54 6.59 19.51
N VAL A 1102 10.48 5.81 19.55
CA VAL A 1102 10.09 4.97 20.70
C VAL A 1102 10.56 3.56 20.35
N ALA A 1103 11.39 2.95 21.20
CA ALA A 1103 12.01 1.65 20.91
C ALA A 1103 12.07 0.76 22.16
N PRO A 1104 11.94 -0.57 22.03
CA PRO A 1104 12.03 -1.48 23.17
C PRO A 1104 13.35 -1.34 23.93
N ASN A 1105 13.29 -1.42 25.27
CA ASN A 1105 14.45 -1.32 26.16
C ASN A 1105 15.24 0.00 26.09
N TYR A 1106 14.69 1.05 25.46
CA TYR A 1106 15.34 2.37 25.45
C TYR A 1106 15.09 3.11 26.77
N LYS A 1107 16.08 3.92 27.16
CA LYS A 1107 15.94 4.88 28.26
C LYS A 1107 16.16 6.29 27.76
N TYR A 1108 15.25 7.20 28.12
CA TYR A 1108 15.35 8.62 27.84
C TYR A 1108 15.43 9.39 29.16
N HIS A 1109 16.25 10.43 29.21
CA HIS A 1109 16.09 11.47 30.20
C HIS A 1109 15.07 12.47 29.65
N VAL A 1110 14.00 12.73 30.40
CA VAL A 1110 12.89 13.59 30.00
C VAL A 1110 12.83 14.79 30.93
N LYS A 1111 12.78 15.99 30.37
CA LYS A 1111 12.61 17.25 31.09
C LYS A 1111 11.40 18.00 30.57
N PHE A 1112 10.44 18.26 31.44
CA PHE A 1112 9.35 19.19 31.20
C PHE A 1112 9.65 20.53 31.88
N GLU A 1113 9.46 21.63 31.16
CA GLU A 1113 9.39 22.97 31.73
C GLU A 1113 7.96 23.47 31.52
N ILE A 1114 7.15 23.45 32.59
CA ILE A 1114 5.72 23.68 32.51
C ILE A 1114 5.39 25.05 33.10
N ASN A 1115 4.80 25.93 32.30
CA ASN A 1115 4.23 27.18 32.77
C ASN A 1115 2.74 27.01 33.03
N VAL A 1116 2.38 26.80 34.30
CA VAL A 1116 0.99 26.53 34.70
C VAL A 1116 0.11 27.77 34.53
N LYS A 1117 0.67 28.96 34.73
CA LYS A 1117 -0.04 30.23 34.55
C LYS A 1117 -0.47 30.45 33.10
N GLU A 1118 0.43 30.13 32.18
CA GLU A 1118 0.20 30.29 30.74
C GLU A 1118 -0.43 29.03 30.13
N ASN A 1119 -0.55 27.93 30.89
CA ASN A 1119 -0.99 26.61 30.40
C ASN A 1119 -0.17 26.18 29.16
N THR A 1120 1.15 26.37 29.23
CA THR A 1120 2.11 25.95 28.19
C THR A 1120 3.22 25.09 28.78
N TYR A 1121 3.88 24.29 27.95
CA TYR A 1121 5.04 23.51 28.37
C TYR A 1121 6.06 23.33 27.24
N CYS A 1122 7.32 23.25 27.63
CA CYS A 1122 8.36 22.65 26.81
C CYS A 1122 8.67 21.23 27.31
N ALA A 1123 9.05 20.34 26.40
CA ALA A 1123 9.50 19.00 26.72
C ALA A 1123 10.77 18.68 25.91
N TYR A 1124 11.79 18.24 26.63
CA TYR A 1124 13.09 17.87 26.07
C TYR A 1124 13.40 16.43 26.42
N MET A 1125 13.99 15.71 25.48
CA MET A 1125 14.29 14.29 25.63
C MET A 1125 15.70 13.99 25.16
N THR A 1126 16.44 13.24 25.96
CA THR A 1126 17.80 12.79 25.64
C THR A 1126 17.83 11.27 25.70
N PRO A 1127 18.12 10.55 24.60
CA PRO A 1127 18.40 9.12 24.68
C PRO A 1127 19.62 8.89 25.60
N THR A 1128 19.50 7.99 26.57
CA THR A 1128 20.57 7.66 27.53
C THR A 1128 21.00 6.20 27.49
N TYR A 1129 20.28 5.37 26.73
CA TYR A 1129 20.55 3.96 26.51
C TYR A 1129 19.72 3.45 25.32
N PRO A 1130 20.25 2.55 24.45
CA PRO A 1130 21.54 1.85 24.49
C PRO A 1130 22.76 2.75 24.36
N GLU A 1131 22.62 3.83 23.60
CA GLU A 1131 23.65 4.84 23.39
C GLU A 1131 23.16 6.20 23.90
N SER A 1132 24.06 7.02 24.42
CA SER A 1132 23.73 8.38 24.80
C SER A 1132 23.65 9.24 23.54
N GLY A 1133 22.49 9.86 23.31
CA GLY A 1133 22.24 10.77 22.19
C GLY A 1133 22.27 12.24 22.61
N GLU A 1134 21.98 13.12 21.66
CA GLU A 1134 21.77 14.55 21.91
C GLU A 1134 20.37 14.81 22.48
N THR A 1135 20.22 15.94 23.17
CA THR A 1135 18.91 16.40 23.65
C THR A 1135 18.09 16.97 22.50
N VAL A 1136 16.90 16.44 22.31
CA VAL A 1136 15.94 16.89 21.31
C VAL A 1136 14.79 17.59 22.01
N CYS A 1137 14.37 18.74 21.47
CA CYS A 1137 13.14 19.40 21.90
C CYS A 1137 11.94 18.74 21.21
N VAL A 1138 11.08 18.06 21.97
CA VAL A 1138 9.88 17.38 21.45
C VAL A 1138 8.61 18.21 21.59
N ALA A 1139 8.65 19.25 22.43
CA ALA A 1139 7.62 20.27 22.54
C ALA A 1139 8.28 21.61 22.91
N GLN A 1140 8.00 22.66 22.16
CA GLN A 1140 8.50 24.01 22.42
C GLN A 1140 7.29 24.93 22.59
N ASP A 1141 7.02 25.35 23.82
CA ASP A 1141 5.93 26.26 24.20
C ASP A 1141 4.54 25.76 23.78
N TYR A 1142 4.34 24.44 23.82
CA TYR A 1142 3.09 23.81 23.45
C TYR A 1142 2.00 24.10 24.48
N ALA A 1143 0.81 24.44 24.01
CA ALA A 1143 -0.34 24.67 24.87
C ALA A 1143 -0.86 23.36 25.49
N PHE A 1144 -1.45 23.47 26.67
CA PHE A 1144 -2.19 22.36 27.28
C PHE A 1144 -3.38 21.99 26.39
N ARG A 1145 -3.75 20.71 26.41
CA ARG A 1145 -4.89 20.14 25.67
C ARG A 1145 -6.14 21.00 25.83
N SER A 1146 -6.61 21.54 24.72
CA SER A 1146 -7.79 22.41 24.66
C SER A 1146 -9.05 21.74 25.20
N SER A 1147 -9.23 20.44 24.96
CA SER A 1147 -10.38 19.66 25.45
C SER A 1147 -10.36 19.37 26.95
N ALA A 1148 -9.23 19.56 27.63
CA ALA A 1148 -9.09 19.39 29.08
C ALA A 1148 -9.37 20.69 29.85
N GLY A 1149 -9.34 21.84 29.17
CA GLY A 1149 -9.56 23.16 29.75
C GLY A 1149 -8.30 23.74 30.39
N GLN A 1150 -8.36 25.03 30.75
CA GLN A 1150 -7.26 25.69 31.47
C GLN A 1150 -7.27 25.29 32.94
N THR A 1151 -6.07 25.11 33.51
CA THR A 1151 -5.88 24.90 34.95
C THR A 1151 -5.06 26.03 35.55
N ASP A 1152 -5.32 26.35 36.81
CA ASP A 1152 -4.60 27.35 37.62
C ASP A 1152 -3.52 26.73 38.51
N ALA A 1153 -3.43 25.39 38.55
CA ALA A 1153 -2.43 24.65 39.29
C ALA A 1153 -2.17 23.26 38.67
N LEU A 1154 -0.97 22.72 38.89
CA LEU A 1154 -0.65 21.31 38.65
C LEU A 1154 -0.08 20.68 39.93
N ARG A 1155 -0.48 19.45 40.22
CA ARG A 1155 0.02 18.71 41.39
C ARG A 1155 0.37 17.27 41.07
N TYR A 1156 -0.29 16.65 40.09
CA TYR A 1156 -0.11 15.24 39.80
C TYR A 1156 0.46 15.05 38.40
N LEU A 1157 1.51 14.22 38.31
CA LEU A 1157 1.93 13.56 37.09
C LEU A 1157 1.08 12.29 36.92
N VAL A 1158 0.64 12.01 35.69
CA VAL A 1158 -0.27 10.93 35.36
C VAL A 1158 0.39 10.04 34.32
N LEU A 1159 0.53 8.75 34.63
CA LEU A 1159 1.14 7.76 33.75
C LEU A 1159 0.09 6.75 33.30
N VAL A 1160 -0.23 6.71 32.00
CA VAL A 1160 -1.28 5.83 31.47
C VAL A 1160 -0.91 5.14 30.18
N ARG A 1161 -1.59 4.03 29.87
CA ARG A 1161 -1.45 3.29 28.61
C ARG A 1161 -2.80 2.76 28.13
N ALA A 1162 -2.92 2.50 26.84
CA ALA A 1162 -4.15 1.95 26.26
C ALA A 1162 -4.31 0.45 26.53
N GLU A 1163 -3.21 -0.31 26.57
CA GLU A 1163 -3.23 -1.78 26.66
C GLU A 1163 -2.22 -2.31 27.69
N PRO A 1164 -2.46 -3.48 28.32
CA PRO A 1164 -1.61 -4.00 29.39
C PRO A 1164 -0.35 -4.73 28.92
N LEU A 1165 -0.27 -5.11 27.63
CA LEU A 1165 0.78 -5.99 27.09
C LEU A 1165 2.17 -5.33 27.05
N ALA A 1166 2.25 -4.03 26.75
CA ALA A 1166 3.48 -3.27 26.71
C ALA A 1166 3.44 -2.13 27.74
N ASN A 1167 4.57 -1.77 28.35
CA ASN A 1167 4.61 -0.75 29.40
C ASN A 1167 5.81 0.21 29.28
N TYR A 1168 5.77 1.24 30.13
CA TYR A 1168 6.87 2.13 30.41
C TYR A 1168 6.87 2.49 31.90
N TRP A 1169 8.02 2.86 32.43
CA TRP A 1169 8.13 3.37 33.81
C TRP A 1169 9.11 4.51 33.93
N ILE A 1170 8.94 5.32 34.97
CA ILE A 1170 9.84 6.44 35.25
C ILE A 1170 10.69 6.17 36.50
N GLU A 1171 11.90 6.72 36.48
CA GLU A 1171 12.88 6.70 37.56
C GLU A 1171 13.42 8.11 37.80
N ASN A 1172 14.05 8.34 38.95
CA ASN A 1172 14.76 9.59 39.24
C ASN A 1172 13.92 10.87 39.05
N LEU A 1173 12.63 10.83 39.42
CA LEU A 1173 11.74 11.99 39.35
C LEU A 1173 12.25 13.14 40.24
N ILE A 1174 12.52 14.28 39.61
CA ILE A 1174 12.98 15.53 40.21
C ILE A 1174 11.97 16.62 39.82
N VAL A 1175 11.52 17.40 40.81
CA VAL A 1175 10.61 18.52 40.61
C VAL A 1175 11.25 19.78 41.19
N GLN A 1176 11.33 20.85 40.41
CA GLN A 1176 11.96 22.13 40.80
C GLN A 1176 11.01 23.31 40.60
#